data_AF-A0A9P7U8S9-F1
#
_entry.id   AF-A0A9P7U8S9-F1
#
_cell.length_a   1.000
_cell.length_b   1.000
_cell.length_c   1.000
_cell.angle_alpha   90.00
_cell.angle_beta   90.00
_cell.angle_gamma   90.00
#
_symmetry.space_group_name_H-M   'P 1'
#
loop_
_entity.id
_entity.type
_entity.pdbx_description
1 polymer ?
#
loop_
_entity_poly.entity_id
_entity_poly.type
_entity_poly.pdbx_seq_one_letter_code
_entity_poly.pdbx_strand_id
1 'polypeptide(L)'
;MRSAGLILAAAASVRAACSWKNVHTGGGGGFVPSIVFHPTEKGVAYARTDIGGLYRLNADDSWTPITDANGFADDANWNRWGIDALAVDAQDANKVYIATGMYTNDWDPKNGTFARSSDKGETWETTTLPFKVGGNMPGRGMGERLAVDPKNSEIIFFGARSGNGLWKSTDAGATFSKVSTFEAVGTFRPGAASDAYNGDLQGLTFVTFDETSDVVNGATSRIFVGTADNTTASVYVSTDAGATWGPVDGQPKKFFPHKAVLQPAEKVIYFTYSDGTGPYDGTQGGVWKYDLTTSKWTDITPTTGSDLYYGFGGLGVDMQKPGTIVVATLNSWYPDAILFRSTDSGATWKRIWGYGADGKVAPQYTISAPNAPWIETNFLDIDTKKLGWMIESLSIDPTNSDKFFYGTGLTLYGSNDLTNWDKNKTITIQSLASGIEEMAVGALASAAEGPELFFATLDNNGFTYKTAADVDKAPQSAWTNPWWASSVDVDFAGNSPNKVARIGKATDSPQLALSTDGGETWSVVNSTGNTITDGSVAYSADGDVILWSSKSEGVQVIRNAGKPENSTLPASSVIASDKKKNDVFYAGSKATFYVSTDGAATFTESPLGNVTEIRFIAAHPATAGELFVSTNSGVFHSTDFGKTFTSISGPSNAHAVSVGKGEGSAWNLYVFGEAADGKKLYASADLGASWVDLQGTYSFGALDGAALVGSANEANVVYVGTNGRGVMYTSCPVSNSNLHLAHPTPEECIQIWTIAADEWKDSLTLPLYILESAYLTTVPLARDGGMTTWVLVDKSRPPNERDVFCSCETFRKRCLVSDSMGNMTEVIIHGIASVFCSEKFRGRGYAARHMKELATVLRGWQSEDGKAIGSVLYSDIGKEYYTKMGWTPNPINGHLVLPPVMLKIPATSHPIFESHLESLCLRDKDMIQNDMATPSLSCKRVVILPDLDHMLWHIRKEDFATKQIFGKKAVIKGAIAGVPGKQVWATWVRRYYSHPDHHSIEGADDKNVLYILRLVVEGDETANKSRDGNIMIPMEDYAEQAAALKAVMQAAQAEAADWRLDQVQLWDPSLMVKSLLDQSDLDSVYVERQSQSIASLLWFEDGEGFGLEDAPILINNEHYAWCQGVCPGMRKALNLTASSTR
;
A
#
# COMPACT_ATOMS: atom_id res chain seq x y z
N MET A 1 30.43 32.26 -28.83
CA MET A 1 28.96 32.38 -29.04
C MET A 1 28.30 31.31 -28.20
N ARG A 2 27.14 31.66 -27.63
CA ARG A 2 26.45 31.03 -26.50
C ARG A 2 26.16 29.53 -26.68
N SER A 3 26.54 28.72 -25.69
CA SER A 3 25.91 27.42 -25.43
C SER A 3 25.09 27.59 -24.14
N ALA A 4 23.78 27.74 -24.31
CA ALA A 4 22.83 27.75 -23.21
C ALA A 4 22.62 26.32 -22.73
N GLY A 5 23.14 25.98 -21.55
CA GLY A 5 22.73 24.78 -20.82
C GLY A 5 21.35 25.04 -20.24
N LEU A 6 20.34 24.32 -20.73
CA LEU A 6 19.05 24.21 -20.05
C LEU A 6 19.31 23.55 -18.69
N ILE A 7 19.13 24.32 -17.62
CA ILE A 7 18.87 23.76 -16.29
C ILE A 7 17.44 23.25 -16.36
N LEU A 8 17.26 21.93 -16.52
CA LEU A 8 15.99 21.30 -16.18
C LEU A 8 15.86 21.42 -14.66
N ALA A 9 15.02 22.36 -14.21
CA ALA A 9 14.47 22.29 -12.87
C ALA A 9 13.62 21.02 -12.82
N ALA A 10 14.14 19.97 -12.19
CA ALA A 10 13.33 18.85 -11.76
C ALA A 10 12.32 19.41 -10.76
N ALA A 11 11.08 19.65 -11.22
CA ALA A 11 9.97 19.92 -10.33
C ALA A 11 9.78 18.66 -9.48
N ALA A 12 10.27 18.69 -8.24
CA ALA A 12 9.89 17.70 -7.25
C ALA A 12 8.37 17.75 -7.13
N SER A 13 7.70 16.64 -7.44
CA SER A 13 6.27 16.49 -7.22
C SER A 13 5.97 16.73 -5.74
N VAL A 14 5.01 17.61 -5.47
CA VAL A 14 4.47 17.79 -4.12
C VAL A 14 3.82 16.46 -3.74
N ARG A 15 4.53 15.63 -2.96
CA ARG A 15 3.98 14.39 -2.38
C ARG A 15 2.80 14.75 -1.49
N ALA A 16 1.76 13.91 -1.50
CA ALA A 16 0.62 14.02 -0.61
C ALA A 16 1.06 14.15 0.85
N ALA A 17 0.38 14.98 1.63
CA ALA A 17 0.66 15.13 3.06
C ALA A 17 0.38 13.85 3.88
N CYS A 18 -0.34 12.88 3.29
CA CYS A 18 -0.93 11.74 3.97
C CYS A 18 -0.87 10.44 3.16
N SER A 19 -0.75 9.29 3.83
CA SER A 19 -0.93 7.97 3.25
C SER A 19 -2.40 7.55 3.32
N TRP A 20 -2.95 7.03 2.22
CA TRP A 20 -4.33 6.56 2.12
C TRP A 20 -4.39 5.04 2.15
N LYS A 21 -5.42 4.50 2.80
CA LYS A 21 -5.75 3.07 2.84
C LYS A 21 -7.24 2.89 2.60
N ASN A 22 -7.68 1.66 2.35
CA ASN A 22 -9.10 1.33 2.35
C ASN A 22 -9.59 0.90 3.73
N VAL A 23 -10.85 1.23 4.02
CA VAL A 23 -11.64 0.51 5.02
C VAL A 23 -11.78 -0.94 4.53
N HIS A 24 -11.46 -1.89 5.39
CA HIS A 24 -11.31 -3.29 5.02
C HIS A 24 -12.67 -4.01 5.03
N THR A 25 -13.17 -4.37 3.85
CA THR A 25 -14.33 -5.28 3.72
C THR A 25 -13.89 -6.71 3.43
N GLY A 26 -12.67 -6.90 2.90
CA GLY A 26 -11.98 -8.17 2.74
C GLY A 26 -12.43 -9.05 1.57
N GLY A 27 -13.43 -8.63 0.78
CA GLY A 27 -14.14 -9.52 -0.14
C GLY A 27 -14.51 -8.96 -1.51
N GLY A 28 -13.92 -7.84 -1.97
CA GLY A 28 -14.28 -7.23 -3.25
C GLY A 28 -15.52 -6.33 -3.16
N GLY A 29 -16.70 -6.91 -3.39
CA GLY A 29 -17.98 -6.21 -3.44
C GLY A 29 -18.38 -5.68 -4.82
N GLY A 30 -17.67 -6.04 -5.88
CA GLY A 30 -17.94 -5.60 -7.25
C GLY A 30 -17.60 -6.67 -8.29
N PHE A 31 -17.58 -6.28 -9.57
CA PHE A 31 -17.43 -7.22 -10.68
C PHE A 31 -15.99 -7.29 -11.19
N VAL A 32 -15.40 -8.49 -11.12
CA VAL A 32 -14.09 -8.79 -11.71
C VAL A 32 -14.25 -9.47 -13.09
N PRO A 33 -14.34 -8.72 -14.21
CA PRO A 33 -14.56 -9.26 -15.54
C PRO A 33 -13.41 -10.09 -16.10
N SER A 34 -12.18 -9.91 -15.61
CA SER A 34 -11.03 -10.70 -16.09
C SER A 34 -9.85 -10.75 -15.13
N ILE A 35 -9.15 -11.88 -15.16
CA ILE A 35 -7.94 -12.19 -14.41
C ILE A 35 -6.92 -12.73 -15.42
N VAL A 36 -5.72 -12.18 -15.43
CA VAL A 36 -4.65 -12.57 -16.37
C VAL A 36 -3.41 -12.93 -15.57
N PHE A 37 -3.02 -14.20 -15.63
CA PHE A 37 -1.72 -14.67 -15.12
C PHE A 37 -0.61 -14.38 -16.14
N HIS A 38 0.60 -14.12 -15.65
CA HIS A 38 1.78 -14.16 -16.49
C HIS A 38 2.01 -15.59 -17.00
N PRO A 39 2.26 -15.81 -18.31
CA PRO A 39 2.31 -17.15 -18.88
C PRO A 39 3.44 -18.02 -18.33
N THR A 40 4.52 -17.42 -17.81
CA THR A 40 5.74 -18.13 -17.41
C THR A 40 6.26 -17.77 -16.01
N GLU A 41 5.80 -16.67 -15.40
CA GLU A 41 6.35 -16.15 -14.15
C GLU A 41 5.39 -16.47 -13.01
N LYS A 42 5.89 -17.19 -12.00
CA LYS A 42 5.07 -17.65 -10.88
C LYS A 42 4.62 -16.47 -10.03
N GLY A 43 3.36 -16.51 -9.59
CA GLY A 43 2.82 -15.51 -8.65
C GLY A 43 2.59 -14.12 -9.25
N VAL A 44 2.72 -13.94 -10.58
CA VAL A 44 2.37 -12.69 -11.25
C VAL A 44 1.01 -12.85 -11.92
N ALA A 45 0.02 -12.14 -11.42
CA ALA A 45 -1.29 -12.04 -12.04
C ALA A 45 -1.90 -10.66 -11.78
N TYR A 46 -2.86 -10.30 -12.62
CA TYR A 46 -3.60 -9.05 -12.49
C TYR A 46 -5.10 -9.30 -12.63
N ALA A 47 -5.90 -8.58 -11.86
CA ALA A 47 -7.36 -8.59 -11.93
C ALA A 47 -7.84 -7.20 -12.33
N ARG A 48 -8.55 -7.12 -13.46
CA ARG A 48 -9.16 -5.87 -13.93
C ARG A 48 -10.61 -5.80 -13.48
N THR A 49 -11.05 -4.61 -13.12
CA THR A 49 -12.41 -4.31 -12.67
C THR A 49 -13.11 -3.34 -13.64
N ASP A 50 -14.43 -3.25 -13.56
CA ASP A 50 -15.20 -2.41 -14.47
C ASP A 50 -15.26 -0.93 -14.04
N ILE A 51 -15.18 -0.65 -12.73
CA ILE A 51 -15.18 0.71 -12.16
C ILE A 51 -14.05 0.99 -11.16
N GLY A 52 -13.29 -0.02 -10.75
CA GLY A 52 -12.37 0.03 -9.61
C GLY A 52 -10.88 -0.12 -9.93
N GLY A 53 -10.48 0.08 -11.18
CA GLY A 53 -9.08 0.00 -11.60
C GLY A 53 -8.52 -1.41 -11.74
N LEU A 54 -7.19 -1.51 -11.57
CA LEU A 54 -6.42 -2.74 -11.76
C LEU A 54 -5.74 -3.15 -10.46
N TYR A 55 -5.70 -4.45 -10.20
CA TYR A 55 -5.05 -5.04 -9.04
C TYR A 55 -3.97 -6.03 -9.45
N ARG A 56 -2.88 -6.09 -8.68
CA ARG A 56 -1.80 -7.08 -8.81
C ARG A 56 -1.87 -8.11 -7.68
N LEU A 57 -1.69 -9.38 -8.01
CA LEU A 57 -1.62 -10.48 -7.05
C LEU A 57 -0.36 -10.38 -6.18
N ASN A 58 -0.52 -10.60 -4.88
CA ASN A 58 0.56 -10.70 -3.89
C ASN A 58 0.90 -12.17 -3.59
N ALA A 59 2.04 -12.40 -2.93
CA ALA A 59 2.52 -13.76 -2.64
C ALA A 59 1.60 -14.56 -1.68
N ASP A 60 0.77 -13.88 -0.90
CA ASP A 60 -0.20 -14.45 0.05
C ASP A 60 -1.62 -14.56 -0.55
N ASP A 61 -1.76 -14.41 -1.86
CA ASP A 61 -3.04 -14.37 -2.60
C ASP A 61 -3.96 -13.19 -2.27
N SER A 62 -3.46 -12.15 -1.57
CA SER A 62 -4.10 -10.84 -1.52
C SER A 62 -3.80 -10.00 -2.77
N TRP A 63 -4.42 -8.83 -2.88
CA TRP A 63 -4.35 -7.97 -4.06
C TRP A 63 -3.95 -6.54 -3.69
N THR A 64 -3.09 -5.94 -4.52
CA THR A 64 -2.67 -4.54 -4.39
C THR A 64 -3.26 -3.71 -5.52
N PRO A 65 -4.01 -2.62 -5.24
CA PRO A 65 -4.46 -1.68 -6.26
C PRO A 65 -3.27 -0.92 -6.85
N ILE A 66 -3.18 -0.86 -8.18
CA ILE A 66 -2.03 -0.27 -8.91
C ILE A 66 -2.44 0.89 -9.83
N THR A 67 -3.62 1.46 -9.60
CA THR A 67 -4.16 2.60 -10.38
C THR A 67 -4.59 3.80 -9.53
N ASP A 68 -4.30 3.77 -8.23
CA ASP A 68 -4.76 4.79 -7.27
C ASP A 68 -3.74 5.90 -7.02
N ALA A 69 -2.46 5.64 -7.30
CA ALA A 69 -1.37 6.56 -6.97
C ALA A 69 -0.94 7.42 -8.18
N ASN A 70 -0.02 8.35 -7.91
CA ASN A 70 0.71 9.13 -8.93
C ASN A 70 -0.19 9.90 -9.92
N GLY A 71 -1.41 10.26 -9.51
CA GLY A 71 -2.37 11.00 -10.34
C GLY A 71 -2.89 10.21 -11.55
N PHE A 72 -2.80 8.87 -11.55
CA PHE A 72 -3.18 8.07 -12.71
C PHE A 72 -4.66 8.23 -13.09
N ALA A 73 -5.57 8.12 -12.12
CA ALA A 73 -7.03 8.19 -12.31
C ALA A 73 -7.69 9.34 -11.53
N ASP A 74 -7.04 10.52 -11.45
CA ASP A 74 -7.53 11.71 -10.73
C ASP A 74 -8.92 12.22 -11.17
N ASP A 75 -9.46 13.27 -10.54
CA ASP A 75 -10.78 13.82 -10.88
C ASP A 75 -10.97 14.10 -12.36
N ALA A 76 -9.93 14.61 -13.04
CA ALA A 76 -10.01 14.86 -14.46
C ALA A 76 -10.04 13.55 -15.27
N ASN A 77 -9.32 12.52 -14.83
CA ASN A 77 -9.13 11.26 -15.55
C ASN A 77 -9.76 10.05 -14.83
N TRP A 78 -10.85 10.28 -14.11
CA TRP A 78 -11.58 9.28 -13.31
C TRP A 78 -11.97 8.04 -14.11
N ASN A 79 -12.23 8.22 -15.41
CA ASN A 79 -12.62 7.14 -16.31
C ASN A 79 -11.53 6.08 -16.49
N ARG A 80 -10.29 6.35 -16.07
CA ARG A 80 -9.17 5.41 -16.13
C ARG A 80 -9.27 4.26 -15.13
N TRP A 81 -10.17 4.32 -14.14
CA TRP A 81 -10.52 3.14 -13.35
C TRP A 81 -11.38 2.13 -14.11
N GLY A 82 -12.02 2.52 -15.22
CA GLY A 82 -12.69 1.57 -16.09
C GLY A 82 -11.67 0.84 -16.97
N ILE A 83 -11.38 -0.43 -16.67
CA ILE A 83 -10.37 -1.23 -17.38
C ILE A 83 -11.05 -2.23 -18.33
N ASP A 84 -11.06 -1.90 -19.62
CA ASP A 84 -11.77 -2.69 -20.65
C ASP A 84 -10.91 -3.84 -21.22
N ALA A 85 -9.59 -3.68 -21.17
CA ALA A 85 -8.65 -4.70 -21.65
C ALA A 85 -7.32 -4.64 -20.90
N LEU A 86 -6.70 -5.81 -20.74
CA LEU A 86 -5.45 -6.04 -20.03
C LEU A 86 -4.57 -7.02 -20.82
N ALA A 87 -3.27 -6.76 -20.89
CA ALA A 87 -2.28 -7.69 -21.42
C ALA A 87 -0.99 -7.65 -20.60
N VAL A 88 -0.33 -8.80 -20.53
CA VAL A 88 1.01 -8.95 -19.93
C VAL A 88 1.99 -9.34 -21.02
N ASP A 89 3.25 -8.93 -20.88
CA ASP A 89 4.31 -9.28 -21.83
C ASP A 89 4.90 -10.64 -21.50
N ALA A 90 4.69 -11.66 -22.34
CA ALA A 90 5.21 -13.00 -22.09
C ALA A 90 6.75 -13.08 -21.95
N GLN A 91 7.47 -12.08 -22.45
CA GLN A 91 8.93 -12.02 -22.43
C GLN A 91 9.47 -11.19 -21.26
N ASP A 92 8.63 -10.40 -20.57
CA ASP A 92 9.05 -9.53 -19.45
C ASP A 92 7.92 -9.37 -18.43
N ALA A 93 8.03 -10.09 -17.31
CA ALA A 93 7.03 -10.09 -16.26
C ALA A 93 6.85 -8.74 -15.53
N ASN A 94 7.71 -7.75 -15.80
CA ASN A 94 7.53 -6.39 -15.28
C ASN A 94 6.57 -5.55 -16.14
N LYS A 95 6.32 -5.97 -17.38
CA LYS A 95 5.50 -5.18 -18.33
C LYS A 95 4.04 -5.60 -18.30
N VAL A 96 3.18 -4.60 -18.12
CA VAL A 96 1.73 -4.75 -18.13
C VAL A 96 1.11 -3.57 -18.88
N TYR A 97 0.07 -3.86 -19.65
CA TYR A 97 -0.60 -2.91 -20.54
C TYR A 97 -2.10 -2.96 -20.32
N ILE A 98 -2.75 -1.79 -20.35
CA ILE A 98 -4.20 -1.67 -20.17
C ILE A 98 -4.81 -0.67 -21.15
N ALA A 99 -6.05 -0.93 -21.54
CA ALA A 99 -6.91 0.05 -22.21
C ALA A 99 -7.99 0.52 -21.23
N THR A 100 -8.03 1.82 -20.98
CA THR A 100 -8.85 2.43 -19.94
C THR A 100 -9.82 3.48 -20.49
N GLY A 101 -10.95 3.63 -19.82
CA GLY A 101 -12.11 4.45 -20.17
C GLY A 101 -13.37 3.73 -19.73
N MET A 102 -14.36 4.44 -19.18
CA MET A 102 -15.45 3.78 -18.46
C MET A 102 -16.68 3.57 -19.34
N TYR A 103 -17.04 4.56 -20.16
CA TYR A 103 -18.23 4.52 -21.00
C TYR A 103 -17.93 4.98 -22.43
N THR A 104 -18.67 4.44 -23.40
CA THR A 104 -18.56 4.87 -24.81
C THR A 104 -19.65 5.88 -25.22
N ASN A 105 -20.54 6.25 -24.29
CA ASN A 105 -21.57 7.26 -24.46
C ASN A 105 -21.18 8.58 -23.79
N ASP A 106 -22.11 9.53 -23.68
CA ASP A 106 -21.86 10.87 -23.15
C ASP A 106 -21.69 10.93 -21.61
N TRP A 107 -21.82 9.82 -20.89
CA TRP A 107 -21.50 9.76 -19.45
C TRP A 107 -19.99 9.91 -19.20
N ASP A 108 -19.17 9.42 -20.13
CA ASP A 108 -17.74 9.68 -20.15
C ASP A 108 -17.44 10.75 -21.21
N PRO A 109 -17.06 11.98 -20.83
CA PRO A 109 -16.81 13.05 -21.78
C PRO A 109 -15.47 12.87 -22.53
N LYS A 110 -14.60 11.94 -22.11
CA LYS A 110 -13.25 11.78 -22.64
C LYS A 110 -13.14 10.54 -23.53
N ASN A 111 -12.16 10.59 -24.42
CA ASN A 111 -11.68 9.39 -25.09
C ASN A 111 -10.92 8.48 -24.10
N GLY A 112 -10.78 7.22 -24.50
CA GLY A 112 -10.02 6.25 -23.73
C GLY A 112 -8.51 6.51 -23.78
N THR A 113 -7.79 5.81 -22.90
CA THR A 113 -6.34 5.89 -22.76
C THR A 113 -5.76 4.49 -22.84
N PHE A 114 -4.71 4.31 -23.63
CA PHE A 114 -3.81 3.17 -23.49
C PHE A 114 -2.75 3.51 -22.45
N ALA A 115 -2.47 2.60 -21.51
CA ALA A 115 -1.41 2.78 -20.53
C ALA A 115 -0.48 1.57 -20.49
N ARG A 116 0.80 1.85 -20.25
CA ARG A 116 1.86 0.85 -20.13
C ARG A 116 2.68 1.08 -18.88
N SER A 117 3.06 0.00 -18.23
CA SER A 117 3.95 -0.04 -17.08
C SER A 117 5.13 -0.94 -17.41
N SER A 118 6.31 -0.62 -16.88
CA SER A 118 7.51 -1.48 -16.91
C SER A 118 7.97 -1.92 -15.51
N ASP A 119 7.13 -1.75 -14.49
CA ASP A 119 7.42 -2.02 -13.08
C ASP A 119 6.26 -2.72 -12.35
N LYS A 120 5.48 -3.54 -13.07
CA LYS A 120 4.30 -4.26 -12.54
C LYS A 120 3.17 -3.36 -12.02
N GLY A 121 3.04 -2.16 -12.58
CA GLY A 121 1.93 -1.23 -12.37
C GLY A 121 2.19 -0.15 -11.34
N GLU A 122 3.42 -0.04 -10.81
CA GLU A 122 3.75 1.01 -9.85
C GLU A 122 3.74 2.40 -10.52
N THR A 123 4.17 2.48 -11.79
CA THR A 123 4.12 3.70 -12.60
C THR A 123 3.59 3.44 -14.00
N TRP A 124 2.92 4.45 -14.58
CA TRP A 124 2.24 4.34 -15.86
C TRP A 124 2.62 5.46 -16.82
N GLU A 125 2.96 5.08 -18.05
CA GLU A 125 2.97 5.98 -19.21
C GLU A 125 1.64 5.84 -19.96
N THR A 126 1.13 6.95 -20.51
CA THR A 126 -0.20 6.98 -21.13
C THR A 126 -0.20 7.57 -22.54
N THR A 127 -1.02 6.98 -23.41
CA THR A 127 -1.29 7.44 -24.78
C THR A 127 -2.80 7.57 -24.97
N THR A 128 -3.29 8.77 -25.29
CA THR A 128 -4.71 9.00 -25.57
C THR A 128 -5.12 8.35 -26.89
N LEU A 129 -6.22 7.61 -26.86
CA LEU A 129 -6.82 7.00 -28.05
C LEU A 129 -7.74 8.00 -28.76
N PRO A 130 -7.94 7.90 -30.08
CA PRO A 130 -8.83 8.79 -30.82
C PRO A 130 -10.33 8.44 -30.67
N PHE A 131 -10.68 7.55 -29.74
CA PHE A 131 -12.04 7.07 -29.47
C PHE A 131 -12.21 6.68 -28.00
N LYS A 132 -13.45 6.48 -27.55
CA LYS A 132 -13.79 6.07 -26.18
C LYS A 132 -13.56 4.56 -25.95
N VAL A 133 -13.30 4.20 -24.70
CA VAL A 133 -13.12 2.81 -24.22
C VAL A 133 -14.23 2.52 -23.18
N GLY A 134 -14.66 1.26 -23.07
CA GLY A 134 -15.90 0.91 -22.39
C GLY A 134 -15.74 -0.10 -21.26
N GLY A 135 -14.92 0.21 -20.26
CA GLY A 135 -14.65 -0.64 -19.09
C GLY A 135 -15.91 -1.06 -18.34
N ASN A 136 -16.92 -0.19 -18.28
CA ASN A 136 -18.23 -0.46 -17.67
C ASN A 136 -19.38 -0.46 -18.69
N MET A 137 -19.12 -0.84 -19.94
CA MET A 137 -20.16 -1.06 -20.96
C MET A 137 -20.66 -2.53 -20.93
N PRO A 138 -21.77 -2.87 -21.60
CA PRO A 138 -22.08 -4.26 -21.93
C PRO A 138 -20.88 -4.92 -22.66
N GLY A 139 -20.72 -6.24 -22.58
CA GLY A 139 -19.63 -6.94 -23.28
C GLY A 139 -18.24 -6.87 -22.63
N ARG A 140 -18.11 -6.20 -21.48
CA ARG A 140 -16.82 -6.00 -20.77
C ARG A 140 -16.16 -7.28 -20.24
N GLY A 141 -16.91 -8.37 -20.12
CA GLY A 141 -16.39 -9.69 -19.76
C GLY A 141 -15.71 -10.43 -20.92
N MET A 142 -16.12 -10.17 -22.18
CA MET A 142 -15.44 -10.71 -23.36
C MET A 142 -13.98 -10.21 -23.40
N GLY A 143 -13.03 -11.06 -23.77
CA GLY A 143 -11.62 -10.66 -23.77
C GLY A 143 -10.60 -11.79 -23.80
N GLU A 144 -9.30 -11.46 -23.75
CA GLU A 144 -8.78 -10.08 -23.69
C GLU A 144 -8.74 -9.41 -25.07
N ARG A 145 -9.22 -8.16 -25.14
CA ARG A 145 -9.19 -7.34 -26.38
C ARG A 145 -7.79 -6.83 -26.71
N LEU A 146 -6.88 -6.90 -25.75
CA LEU A 146 -5.50 -6.44 -25.87
C LEU A 146 -4.57 -7.66 -25.81
N ALA A 147 -3.60 -7.73 -26.72
CA ALA A 147 -2.62 -8.81 -26.74
C ALA A 147 -1.25 -8.30 -27.18
N VAL A 148 -0.20 -8.76 -26.50
CA VAL A 148 1.21 -8.56 -26.86
C VAL A 148 1.67 -9.77 -27.65
N ASP A 149 2.43 -9.56 -28.74
CA ASP A 149 3.00 -10.65 -29.52
C ASP A 149 4.02 -11.43 -28.67
N PRO A 150 3.81 -12.74 -28.43
CA PRO A 150 4.67 -13.53 -27.55
C PRO A 150 6.11 -13.70 -28.07
N LYS A 151 6.36 -13.37 -29.34
CA LYS A 151 7.70 -13.42 -29.96
C LYS A 151 8.28 -12.05 -30.24
N ASN A 152 7.54 -10.96 -29.99
CA ASN A 152 8.01 -9.60 -30.16
C ASN A 152 7.22 -8.60 -29.30
N SER A 153 7.76 -8.24 -28.14
CA SER A 153 7.18 -7.32 -27.16
C SER A 153 6.82 -5.93 -27.71
N GLU A 154 7.40 -5.53 -28.84
CA GLU A 154 7.09 -4.24 -29.47
C GLU A 154 5.73 -4.25 -30.18
N ILE A 155 5.19 -5.43 -30.51
CA ILE A 155 3.95 -5.57 -31.27
C ILE A 155 2.79 -5.82 -30.32
N ILE A 156 1.82 -4.90 -30.34
CA ILE A 156 0.61 -4.98 -29.51
C ILE A 156 -0.60 -4.77 -30.42
N PHE A 157 -1.61 -5.61 -30.29
CA PHE A 157 -2.90 -5.44 -30.94
C PHE A 157 -4.00 -5.11 -29.94
N PHE A 158 -4.90 -4.21 -30.32
CA PHE A 158 -6.07 -3.82 -29.54
C PHE A 158 -7.33 -3.86 -30.40
N GLY A 159 -8.30 -4.70 -30.00
CA GLY A 159 -9.63 -4.75 -30.59
C GLY A 159 -10.56 -3.72 -29.95
N ALA A 160 -10.92 -2.67 -30.70
CA ALA A 160 -11.72 -1.58 -30.16
C ALA A 160 -13.24 -1.78 -30.29
N ARG A 161 -13.99 -1.05 -29.46
CA ARG A 161 -15.46 -0.93 -29.48
C ARG A 161 -15.95 0.08 -30.53
N SER A 162 -17.27 0.23 -30.62
CA SER A 162 -17.93 1.34 -31.34
C SER A 162 -17.61 1.41 -32.85
N GLY A 163 -17.26 0.28 -33.45
CA GLY A 163 -16.87 0.20 -34.87
C GLY A 163 -15.48 0.76 -35.19
N ASN A 164 -14.64 1.03 -34.17
CA ASN A 164 -13.29 1.56 -34.38
C ASN A 164 -12.32 0.51 -34.97
N GLY A 165 -12.64 -0.77 -34.88
CA GLY A 165 -11.90 -1.87 -35.51
C GLY A 165 -10.63 -2.27 -34.77
N LEU A 166 -9.69 -2.88 -35.50
CA LEU A 166 -8.43 -3.37 -34.95
C LEU A 166 -7.34 -2.31 -35.01
N TRP A 167 -6.56 -2.18 -33.93
CA TRP A 167 -5.44 -1.26 -33.81
C TRP A 167 -4.15 -2.01 -33.50
N LYS A 168 -3.02 -1.50 -33.98
CA LYS A 168 -1.69 -2.10 -33.83
C LYS A 168 -0.67 -1.05 -33.41
N SER A 169 0.16 -1.41 -32.44
CA SER A 169 1.43 -0.75 -32.12
C SER A 169 2.59 -1.63 -32.57
N THR A 170 3.72 -0.98 -32.90
CA THR A 170 5.01 -1.62 -33.21
C THR A 170 6.15 -0.99 -32.42
N ASP A 171 5.83 -0.32 -31.32
CA ASP A 171 6.72 0.44 -30.44
C ASP A 171 6.32 0.29 -28.95
N ALA A 172 5.93 -0.94 -28.59
CA ALA A 172 5.50 -1.34 -27.25
C ALA A 172 4.41 -0.43 -26.67
N GLY A 173 3.44 -0.07 -27.52
CA GLY A 173 2.27 0.71 -27.15
C GLY A 173 2.49 2.21 -27.01
N ALA A 174 3.66 2.76 -27.42
CA ALA A 174 3.86 4.21 -27.42
C ALA A 174 2.89 4.88 -28.39
N THR A 175 2.71 4.31 -29.59
CA THR A 175 1.78 4.79 -30.60
C THR A 175 0.93 3.65 -31.16
N PHE A 176 -0.29 3.99 -31.60
CA PHE A 176 -1.20 3.05 -32.22
C PHE A 176 -1.66 3.56 -33.58
N SER A 177 -1.81 2.62 -34.51
CA SER A 177 -2.36 2.86 -35.84
C SER A 177 -3.51 1.89 -36.12
N LYS A 178 -4.53 2.36 -36.84
CA LYS A 178 -5.65 1.51 -37.24
C LYS A 178 -5.18 0.51 -38.31
N VAL A 179 -5.51 -0.76 -38.14
CA VAL A 179 -5.25 -1.81 -39.11
C VAL A 179 -6.34 -1.75 -40.18
N SER A 180 -6.13 -0.92 -41.20
CA SER A 180 -7.15 -0.64 -42.22
C SER A 180 -7.55 -1.87 -43.05
N THR A 181 -6.72 -2.92 -43.08
CA THR A 181 -7.01 -4.18 -43.77
C THR A 181 -7.96 -5.09 -42.97
N PHE A 182 -8.30 -4.75 -41.73
CA PHE A 182 -9.31 -5.44 -40.93
C PHE A 182 -10.64 -4.68 -40.97
N GLU A 183 -11.57 -5.13 -41.82
CA GLU A 183 -12.85 -4.44 -42.05
C GLU A 183 -14.01 -4.95 -41.18
N ALA A 184 -13.84 -6.11 -40.53
CA ALA A 184 -14.89 -6.76 -39.75
C ALA A 184 -15.03 -6.17 -38.34
N VAL A 185 -15.54 -4.94 -38.22
CA VAL A 185 -15.56 -4.19 -36.95
C VAL A 185 -16.63 -4.63 -35.94
N GLY A 186 -17.36 -5.71 -36.20
CA GLY A 186 -18.52 -6.16 -35.41
C GLY A 186 -19.81 -5.40 -35.75
N THR A 187 -20.95 -6.09 -35.71
CA THR A 187 -22.25 -5.56 -36.14
C THR A 187 -23.29 -5.53 -35.02
N PHE A 188 -23.02 -6.17 -33.89
CA PHE A 188 -23.98 -6.32 -32.80
C PHE A 188 -23.99 -5.13 -31.82
N ARG A 189 -25.22 -4.77 -31.40
CA ARG A 189 -25.53 -3.83 -30.32
C ARG A 189 -26.60 -4.51 -29.43
N PRO A 190 -26.48 -4.50 -28.09
CA PRO A 190 -27.48 -5.13 -27.21
C PRO A 190 -28.87 -4.50 -27.29
N GLY A 191 -28.94 -3.19 -27.56
CA GLY A 191 -30.17 -2.42 -27.69
C GLY A 191 -30.29 -1.71 -29.04
N ALA A 192 -31.40 -0.97 -29.21
CA ALA A 192 -31.59 -0.12 -30.38
C ALA A 192 -30.49 0.94 -30.44
N ALA A 193 -30.08 1.37 -31.65
CA ALA A 193 -29.01 2.36 -31.83
C ALA A 193 -29.28 3.73 -31.16
N SER A 194 -30.53 4.04 -30.81
CA SER A 194 -30.93 5.23 -30.07
C SER A 194 -30.81 5.10 -28.54
N ASP A 195 -30.59 3.89 -28.03
CA ASP A 195 -30.38 3.67 -26.59
C ASP A 195 -29.02 4.22 -26.17
N ALA A 196 -28.99 5.07 -25.15
CA ALA A 196 -27.79 5.76 -24.73
C ALA A 196 -26.70 4.82 -24.18
N TYR A 197 -27.05 3.65 -23.65
CA TYR A 197 -26.11 2.72 -23.01
C TYR A 197 -25.98 1.40 -23.77
N ASN A 198 -27.11 0.82 -24.19
CA ASN A 198 -27.13 -0.45 -24.94
C ASN A 198 -27.01 -0.26 -26.45
N GLY A 199 -27.07 0.98 -26.93
CA GLY A 199 -27.11 1.29 -28.35
C GLY A 199 -25.76 1.39 -29.02
N ASP A 200 -24.63 1.05 -28.38
CA ASP A 200 -23.29 1.06 -29.00
C ASP A 200 -22.86 -0.30 -29.58
N LEU A 201 -22.04 -0.30 -30.65
CA LEU A 201 -21.43 -1.51 -31.19
C LEU A 201 -20.45 -2.09 -30.18
N GLN A 202 -20.61 -3.39 -29.92
CA GLN A 202 -19.72 -4.12 -29.01
C GLN A 202 -18.29 -4.26 -29.58
N GLY A 203 -18.15 -4.22 -30.91
CA GLY A 203 -16.86 -4.19 -31.58
C GLY A 203 -16.14 -5.53 -31.58
N LEU A 204 -14.82 -5.48 -31.40
CA LEU A 204 -13.97 -6.67 -31.33
C LEU A 204 -13.99 -7.26 -29.90
N THR A 205 -13.89 -8.58 -29.79
CA THR A 205 -14.10 -9.31 -28.52
C THR A 205 -12.80 -9.82 -27.90
N PHE A 206 -11.86 -10.33 -28.70
CA PHE A 206 -10.55 -10.79 -28.23
C PHE A 206 -9.48 -10.67 -29.33
N VAL A 207 -8.20 -10.73 -28.93
CA VAL A 207 -7.07 -10.99 -29.82
C VAL A 207 -6.21 -12.13 -29.24
N THR A 208 -5.91 -13.17 -30.03
CA THR A 208 -5.13 -14.34 -29.61
C THR A 208 -4.05 -14.64 -30.63
N PHE A 209 -2.78 -14.64 -30.21
CA PHE A 209 -1.66 -15.06 -31.03
C PHE A 209 -1.51 -16.59 -31.03
N ASP A 210 -1.13 -17.16 -32.17
CA ASP A 210 -0.65 -18.55 -32.24
C ASP A 210 0.87 -18.56 -32.07
N GLU A 211 1.34 -18.67 -30.83
CA GLU A 211 2.78 -18.72 -30.53
C GLU A 211 3.49 -19.94 -31.13
N THR A 212 2.75 -20.94 -31.62
CA THR A 212 3.32 -22.10 -32.30
C THR A 212 3.59 -21.85 -33.79
N SER A 213 3.07 -20.75 -34.34
CA SER A 213 3.24 -20.36 -35.74
C SER A 213 4.62 -19.75 -36.02
N ASP A 214 5.04 -19.75 -37.27
CA ASP A 214 6.33 -19.18 -37.68
C ASP A 214 6.39 -17.67 -37.44
N VAL A 215 7.60 -17.12 -37.39
CA VAL A 215 7.83 -15.68 -37.38
C VAL A 215 7.93 -15.19 -38.82
N VAL A 216 7.14 -14.17 -39.16
CA VAL A 216 7.19 -13.47 -40.46
C VAL A 216 7.53 -12.02 -40.20
N ASN A 217 8.62 -11.52 -40.79
CA ASN A 217 9.11 -10.15 -40.62
C ASN A 217 9.26 -9.71 -39.14
N GLY A 218 9.71 -10.64 -38.28
CA GLY A 218 9.92 -10.36 -36.85
C GLY A 218 8.65 -10.37 -35.98
N ALA A 219 7.52 -10.85 -36.51
CA ALA A 219 6.25 -10.96 -35.80
C ALA A 219 5.67 -12.38 -35.89
N THR A 220 4.86 -12.79 -34.92
CA THR A 220 4.09 -14.04 -34.97
C THR A 220 3.15 -14.01 -36.18
N SER A 221 3.27 -15.01 -37.06
CA SER A 221 2.57 -15.00 -38.35
C SER A 221 1.08 -15.19 -38.24
N ARG A 222 0.61 -16.03 -37.32
CA ARG A 222 -0.82 -16.35 -37.19
C ARG A 222 -1.45 -15.66 -35.98
N ILE A 223 -2.51 -14.90 -36.24
CA ILE A 223 -3.21 -14.07 -35.26
C ILE A 223 -4.71 -14.24 -35.44
N PHE A 224 -5.45 -14.49 -34.37
CA PHE A 224 -6.90 -14.62 -34.35
C PHE A 224 -7.55 -13.41 -33.68
N VAL A 225 -8.65 -12.93 -34.26
CA VAL A 225 -9.43 -11.79 -33.74
C VAL A 225 -10.90 -12.15 -33.70
N GLY A 226 -11.52 -11.95 -32.55
CA GLY A 226 -12.96 -12.11 -32.36
C GLY A 226 -13.74 -10.84 -32.64
N THR A 227 -14.95 -10.97 -33.18
CA THR A 227 -15.86 -9.86 -33.48
C THR A 227 -17.26 -10.16 -32.94
N ALA A 228 -17.92 -9.15 -32.38
CA ALA A 228 -19.32 -9.26 -31.96
C ALA A 228 -20.24 -9.21 -33.20
N ASP A 229 -20.26 -10.32 -33.95
CA ASP A 229 -21.11 -10.55 -35.11
C ASP A 229 -21.53 -12.03 -35.12
N ASN A 230 -22.83 -12.30 -35.02
CA ASN A 230 -23.42 -13.63 -35.03
C ASN A 230 -24.27 -13.88 -36.30
N THR A 231 -23.98 -13.13 -37.37
CA THR A 231 -24.70 -13.19 -38.65
C THR A 231 -23.80 -13.53 -39.82
N THR A 232 -22.57 -13.00 -39.85
CA THR A 232 -21.61 -13.18 -40.94
C THR A 232 -20.50 -14.16 -40.56
N ALA A 233 -19.58 -13.72 -39.71
CA ALA A 233 -18.48 -14.46 -39.11
C ALA A 233 -18.03 -13.73 -37.83
N SER A 234 -17.67 -14.48 -36.80
CA SER A 234 -17.29 -13.99 -35.48
C SER A 234 -15.80 -14.15 -35.15
N VAL A 235 -15.06 -14.91 -35.94
CA VAL A 235 -13.61 -15.15 -35.78
C VAL A 235 -12.88 -14.95 -37.10
N TYR A 236 -11.86 -14.12 -37.08
CA TYR A 236 -10.99 -13.82 -38.22
C TYR A 236 -9.56 -14.23 -37.91
N VAL A 237 -8.79 -14.56 -38.94
CA VAL A 237 -7.38 -14.96 -38.85
C VAL A 237 -6.54 -14.21 -39.88
N SER A 238 -5.34 -13.83 -39.47
CA SER A 238 -4.23 -13.51 -40.35
C SER A 238 -3.22 -14.65 -40.30
N THR A 239 -2.56 -14.95 -41.42
CA THR A 239 -1.42 -15.89 -41.49
C THR A 239 -0.14 -15.23 -42.00
N ASP A 240 -0.13 -13.89 -42.07
CA ASP A 240 0.95 -13.06 -42.60
C ASP A 240 1.28 -11.88 -41.67
N ALA A 241 1.22 -12.13 -40.35
CA ALA A 241 1.53 -11.16 -39.29
C ALA A 241 0.66 -9.88 -39.30
N GLY A 242 -0.61 -10.05 -39.67
CA GLY A 242 -1.63 -9.01 -39.67
C GLY A 242 -1.71 -8.15 -40.92
N ALA A 243 -1.06 -8.56 -42.02
CA ALA A 243 -1.14 -7.82 -43.28
C ALA A 243 -2.49 -8.04 -43.98
N THR A 244 -2.98 -9.28 -44.02
CA THR A 244 -4.31 -9.65 -44.54
C THR A 244 -5.11 -10.46 -43.53
N TRP A 245 -6.44 -10.38 -43.66
CA TRP A 245 -7.37 -10.99 -42.72
C TRP A 245 -8.51 -11.68 -43.48
N GLY A 246 -8.93 -12.85 -43.00
CA GLY A 246 -10.09 -13.57 -43.52
C GLY A 246 -10.85 -14.28 -42.41
N PRO A 247 -12.15 -14.61 -42.61
CA PRO A 247 -12.89 -15.39 -41.63
C PRO A 247 -12.28 -16.79 -41.50
N VAL A 248 -12.26 -17.34 -40.28
CA VAL A 248 -11.85 -18.74 -40.09
C VAL A 248 -12.89 -19.67 -40.68
N ASP A 249 -12.50 -20.50 -41.63
CA ASP A 249 -13.41 -21.44 -42.28
C ASP A 249 -14.03 -22.43 -41.29
N GLY A 250 -15.33 -22.71 -41.48
CA GLY A 250 -16.07 -23.69 -40.67
C GLY A 250 -16.43 -23.24 -39.24
N GLN A 251 -16.17 -21.99 -38.89
CA GLN A 251 -16.48 -21.45 -37.55
C GLN A 251 -17.98 -21.50 -37.18
N PRO A 252 -18.32 -21.55 -35.89
CA PRO A 252 -19.70 -21.42 -35.41
C PRO A 252 -20.30 -20.06 -35.79
N LYS A 253 -21.57 -20.04 -36.20
CA LYS A 253 -22.24 -18.82 -36.73
C LYS A 253 -23.34 -18.22 -35.85
N LYS A 254 -23.69 -18.85 -34.73
CA LYS A 254 -24.90 -18.52 -33.95
C LYS A 254 -24.64 -17.57 -32.78
N PHE A 255 -23.41 -17.48 -32.31
CA PHE A 255 -23.07 -16.94 -31.00
C PHE A 255 -21.86 -16.01 -31.08
N PHE A 256 -21.69 -15.17 -30.05
CA PHE A 256 -20.53 -14.31 -29.88
C PHE A 256 -19.43 -15.04 -29.11
N PRO A 257 -18.17 -14.99 -29.55
CA PRO A 257 -17.06 -15.59 -28.82
C PRO A 257 -16.65 -14.70 -27.66
N HIS A 258 -16.76 -15.24 -26.45
CA HIS A 258 -16.40 -14.55 -25.21
C HIS A 258 -14.90 -14.66 -24.92
N LYS A 259 -14.34 -15.87 -25.01
CA LYS A 259 -12.93 -16.17 -24.77
C LYS A 259 -12.34 -17.02 -25.89
N ALA A 260 -11.04 -16.85 -26.15
CA ALA A 260 -10.26 -17.68 -27.06
C ALA A 260 -8.86 -17.91 -26.49
N VAL A 261 -8.58 -19.13 -26.02
CA VAL A 261 -7.33 -19.45 -25.32
C VAL A 261 -6.60 -20.58 -26.03
N LEU A 262 -5.34 -20.34 -26.37
CA LEU A 262 -4.45 -21.31 -27.03
C LEU A 262 -3.87 -22.30 -26.00
N GLN A 263 -3.91 -23.59 -26.32
CA GLN A 263 -3.05 -24.59 -25.71
C GLN A 263 -1.92 -24.94 -26.69
N PRO A 264 -0.70 -24.40 -26.50
CA PRO A 264 0.38 -24.52 -27.48
C PRO A 264 0.84 -25.96 -27.70
N ALA A 265 0.81 -26.81 -26.68
CA ALA A 265 1.24 -28.20 -26.82
C ALA A 265 0.26 -29.03 -27.68
N GLU A 266 -1.03 -28.72 -27.63
CA GLU A 266 -2.05 -29.37 -28.48
C GLU A 266 -2.13 -28.72 -29.87
N LYS A 267 -1.63 -27.48 -30.01
CA LYS A 267 -1.91 -26.61 -31.16
C LYS A 267 -3.42 -26.46 -31.39
N VAL A 268 -4.14 -26.19 -30.31
CA VAL A 268 -5.59 -26.02 -30.29
C VAL A 268 -5.96 -24.71 -29.63
N ILE A 269 -6.92 -23.98 -30.21
CA ILE A 269 -7.57 -22.85 -29.54
C ILE A 269 -8.94 -23.30 -29.04
N TYR A 270 -9.20 -23.09 -27.76
CA TYR A 270 -10.50 -23.31 -27.13
C TYR A 270 -11.30 -22.02 -27.10
N PHE A 271 -12.60 -22.12 -27.34
CA PHE A 271 -13.52 -21.00 -27.40
C PHE A 271 -14.75 -21.24 -26.55
N THR A 272 -15.19 -20.19 -25.85
CA THR A 272 -16.52 -20.11 -25.23
C THR A 272 -17.39 -19.13 -26.00
N TYR A 273 -18.67 -19.47 -26.12
CA TYR A 273 -19.65 -18.70 -26.89
C TYR A 273 -20.94 -18.49 -26.09
N SER A 274 -21.58 -17.34 -26.30
CA SER A 274 -22.90 -16.99 -25.77
C SER A 274 -23.74 -16.27 -26.83
N ASP A 275 -25.07 -16.36 -26.75
CA ASP A 275 -26.00 -15.60 -27.59
C ASP A 275 -26.23 -14.16 -27.12
N GLY A 276 -25.83 -13.84 -25.88
CA GLY A 276 -25.67 -12.48 -25.36
C GLY A 276 -24.20 -12.11 -25.29
N THR A 277 -23.89 -10.82 -25.09
CA THR A 277 -22.49 -10.37 -24.91
C THR A 277 -22.09 -10.24 -23.44
N GLY A 278 -23.00 -10.49 -22.50
CA GLY A 278 -22.73 -10.39 -21.08
C GLY A 278 -22.64 -8.94 -20.55
N PRO A 279 -22.40 -8.79 -19.24
CA PRO A 279 -22.18 -9.88 -18.28
C PRO A 279 -23.48 -10.46 -17.69
N TYR A 280 -24.63 -9.83 -17.91
CA TYR A 280 -25.88 -10.17 -17.20
C TYR A 280 -26.79 -11.18 -17.94
N ASP A 281 -26.59 -11.35 -19.25
CA ASP A 281 -27.43 -12.18 -20.12
C ASP A 281 -26.73 -13.49 -20.53
N GLY A 282 -27.20 -14.12 -21.62
CA GLY A 282 -26.71 -15.39 -22.14
C GLY A 282 -27.65 -16.54 -21.81
N THR A 283 -28.47 -16.93 -22.79
CA THR A 283 -29.49 -18.00 -22.68
C THR A 283 -29.19 -19.23 -23.53
N GLN A 284 -28.24 -19.13 -24.45
CA GLN A 284 -27.70 -20.25 -25.22
C GLN A 284 -26.24 -19.97 -25.54
N GLY A 285 -25.47 -21.02 -25.83
CA GLY A 285 -24.07 -20.87 -26.20
C GLY A 285 -23.44 -22.17 -26.63
N GLY A 286 -22.11 -22.21 -26.60
CA GLY A 286 -21.37 -23.43 -26.88
C GLY A 286 -19.92 -23.32 -26.48
N VAL A 287 -19.24 -24.47 -26.48
CA VAL A 287 -17.80 -24.57 -26.30
C VAL A 287 -17.22 -25.30 -27.50
N TRP A 288 -16.20 -24.72 -28.10
CA TRP A 288 -15.62 -25.23 -29.33
C TRP A 288 -14.11 -25.31 -29.21
N LYS A 289 -13.51 -26.22 -29.96
CA LYS A 289 -12.06 -26.22 -30.19
C LYS A 289 -11.74 -26.13 -31.67
N TYR A 290 -10.67 -25.41 -31.98
CA TYR A 290 -10.10 -25.28 -33.32
C TYR A 290 -8.70 -25.86 -33.34
N ASP A 291 -8.50 -26.92 -34.12
CA ASP A 291 -7.20 -27.54 -34.33
C ASP A 291 -6.41 -26.77 -35.40
N LEU A 292 -5.26 -26.21 -35.00
CA LEU A 292 -4.41 -25.36 -35.85
C LEU A 292 -3.61 -26.15 -36.90
N THR A 293 -3.52 -27.47 -36.74
CA THR A 293 -2.83 -28.37 -37.69
C THR A 293 -3.78 -28.82 -38.78
N THR A 294 -5.00 -29.21 -38.41
CA THR A 294 -6.02 -29.71 -39.34
C THR A 294 -6.99 -28.64 -39.83
N SER A 295 -6.94 -27.42 -39.26
CA SER A 295 -7.85 -26.32 -39.52
C SER A 295 -9.33 -26.70 -39.32
N LYS A 296 -9.61 -27.52 -38.30
CA LYS A 296 -10.93 -28.12 -38.07
C LYS A 296 -11.55 -27.65 -36.75
N TRP A 297 -12.81 -27.23 -36.82
CA TRP A 297 -13.66 -26.97 -35.67
C TRP A 297 -14.31 -28.25 -35.14
N THR A 298 -14.37 -28.39 -33.82
CA THR A 298 -15.10 -29.46 -33.13
C THR A 298 -15.96 -28.87 -32.03
N ASP A 299 -17.26 -29.19 -32.05
CA ASP A 299 -18.18 -28.87 -30.96
C ASP A 299 -17.86 -29.76 -29.77
N ILE A 300 -17.56 -29.14 -28.64
CA ILE A 300 -17.25 -29.80 -27.36
C ILE A 300 -18.17 -29.28 -26.25
N THR A 301 -19.35 -28.78 -26.60
CA THR A 301 -20.29 -28.19 -25.64
C THR A 301 -20.69 -29.21 -24.56
N PRO A 302 -20.54 -28.88 -23.25
CA PRO A 302 -20.80 -29.83 -22.15
C PRO A 302 -22.25 -30.30 -22.01
N THR A 303 -23.22 -29.52 -22.51
CA THR A 303 -24.66 -29.77 -22.36
C THR A 303 -25.41 -29.58 -23.68
N THR A 304 -26.55 -30.24 -23.84
CA THR A 304 -27.37 -30.20 -25.06
C THR A 304 -28.86 -30.21 -24.74
N GLY A 305 -29.71 -29.89 -25.72
CA GLY A 305 -31.17 -29.94 -25.56
C GLY A 305 -31.69 -28.93 -24.55
N SER A 306 -32.64 -29.35 -23.70
CA SER A 306 -33.24 -28.49 -22.67
C SER A 306 -32.29 -28.14 -21.52
N ASP A 307 -31.16 -28.85 -21.38
CA ASP A 307 -30.19 -28.61 -20.32
C ASP A 307 -29.23 -27.45 -20.65
N LEU A 308 -29.28 -26.94 -21.89
CA LEU A 308 -28.55 -25.76 -22.36
C LEU A 308 -29.49 -24.55 -22.40
N TYR A 309 -29.49 -23.77 -21.33
CA TYR A 309 -30.28 -22.54 -21.16
C TYR A 309 -29.42 -21.33 -20.74
N TYR A 310 -28.12 -21.42 -21.01
CA TYR A 310 -27.11 -20.42 -20.70
C TYR A 310 -26.07 -20.36 -21.81
N GLY A 311 -25.35 -19.25 -21.90
CA GLY A 311 -24.10 -19.16 -22.65
C GLY A 311 -22.90 -19.65 -21.83
N PHE A 312 -21.70 -19.52 -22.40
CA PHE A 312 -20.43 -19.79 -21.72
C PHE A 312 -19.53 -18.55 -21.75
N GLY A 313 -19.01 -18.17 -20.58
CA GLY A 313 -18.08 -17.05 -20.40
C GLY A 313 -16.69 -17.57 -20.06
N GLY A 314 -16.41 -17.72 -18.76
CA GLY A 314 -15.12 -18.14 -18.22
C GLY A 314 -14.55 -19.40 -18.88
N LEU A 315 -13.25 -19.34 -19.22
CA LEU A 315 -12.49 -20.40 -19.88
C LEU A 315 -11.07 -20.47 -19.32
N GLY A 316 -10.79 -21.50 -18.52
CA GLY A 316 -9.46 -21.82 -18.03
C GLY A 316 -8.86 -22.99 -18.81
N VAL A 317 -7.62 -22.83 -19.27
CA VAL A 317 -6.85 -23.86 -19.97
C VAL A 317 -5.60 -24.16 -19.15
N ASP A 318 -5.37 -25.43 -18.82
CA ASP A 318 -4.22 -25.84 -18.01
C ASP A 318 -2.97 -25.96 -18.90
N MET A 319 -2.03 -25.04 -18.75
CA MET A 319 -0.81 -25.02 -19.56
C MET A 319 0.17 -26.15 -19.23
N GLN A 320 0.06 -26.76 -18.04
CA GLN A 320 0.93 -27.87 -17.63
C GLN A 320 0.37 -29.24 -18.06
N LYS A 321 -0.95 -29.33 -18.25
CA LYS A 321 -1.64 -30.57 -18.64
C LYS A 321 -2.51 -30.37 -19.88
N PRO A 322 -1.91 -30.47 -21.08
CA PRO A 322 -2.62 -30.40 -22.36
C PRO A 322 -3.86 -31.32 -22.37
N GLY A 323 -4.98 -30.80 -22.88
CA GLY A 323 -6.29 -31.45 -22.87
C GLY A 323 -7.14 -31.15 -21.63
N THR A 324 -6.60 -30.45 -20.62
CA THR A 324 -7.35 -30.06 -19.42
C THR A 324 -7.89 -28.64 -19.51
N ILE A 325 -9.21 -28.51 -19.43
CA ILE A 325 -9.93 -27.22 -19.51
C ILE A 325 -11.08 -27.14 -18.51
N VAL A 326 -11.40 -25.93 -18.07
CA VAL A 326 -12.56 -25.61 -17.23
C VAL A 326 -13.35 -24.49 -17.89
N VAL A 327 -14.68 -24.62 -17.96
CA VAL A 327 -15.59 -23.59 -18.49
C VAL A 327 -16.70 -23.28 -17.51
N ALA A 328 -17.18 -22.03 -17.53
CA ALA A 328 -18.25 -21.53 -16.68
C ALA A 328 -19.47 -21.08 -17.49
N THR A 329 -20.66 -21.29 -16.94
CA THR A 329 -21.92 -20.78 -17.50
C THR A 329 -22.05 -19.26 -17.36
N LEU A 330 -22.62 -18.61 -18.38
CA LEU A 330 -22.95 -17.18 -18.42
C LEU A 330 -24.34 -16.98 -19.07
N ASN A 331 -25.44 -16.86 -18.32
CA ASN A 331 -25.54 -17.10 -16.88
C ASN A 331 -26.56 -18.21 -16.59
N SER A 332 -26.15 -19.16 -15.76
CA SER A 332 -27.09 -20.05 -15.06
C SER A 332 -27.52 -19.38 -13.76
N TRP A 333 -28.58 -18.56 -13.82
CA TRP A 333 -29.10 -17.83 -12.66
C TRP A 333 -29.77 -18.71 -11.61
N TYR A 334 -30.19 -19.93 -11.97
CA TYR A 334 -30.81 -20.89 -11.05
C TYR A 334 -30.45 -22.34 -11.42
N PRO A 335 -30.15 -23.21 -10.45
CA PRO A 335 -30.04 -22.92 -9.01
C PRO A 335 -28.75 -22.18 -8.63
N ASP A 336 -27.71 -22.29 -9.47
CA ASP A 336 -26.39 -21.70 -9.31
C ASP A 336 -25.65 -21.73 -10.68
N ALA A 337 -24.51 -21.04 -10.78
CA ALA A 337 -23.58 -21.23 -11.89
C ALA A 337 -23.07 -22.68 -11.94
N ILE A 338 -22.62 -23.12 -13.12
CA ILE A 338 -22.01 -24.45 -13.30
C ILE A 338 -20.61 -24.28 -13.84
N LEU A 339 -19.64 -24.87 -13.13
CA LEU A 339 -18.30 -25.11 -13.67
C LEU A 339 -18.27 -26.53 -14.27
N PHE A 340 -17.72 -26.64 -15.48
CA PHE A 340 -17.49 -27.91 -16.16
C PHE A 340 -15.99 -28.11 -16.36
N ARG A 341 -15.48 -29.31 -16.09
CA ARG A 341 -14.08 -29.67 -16.28
C ARG A 341 -13.94 -30.85 -17.24
N SER A 342 -13.02 -30.74 -18.19
CA SER A 342 -12.57 -31.83 -19.08
C SER A 342 -11.07 -32.04 -18.90
N THR A 343 -10.61 -33.28 -19.09
CA THR A 343 -9.19 -33.67 -19.10
C THR A 343 -8.82 -34.42 -20.39
N ASP A 344 -9.67 -34.34 -21.41
CA ASP A 344 -9.56 -35.04 -22.70
C ASP A 344 -9.95 -34.13 -23.88
N SER A 345 -9.56 -32.86 -23.76
CA SER A 345 -9.74 -31.84 -24.80
C SER A 345 -11.21 -31.63 -25.18
N GLY A 346 -12.10 -31.69 -24.19
CA GLY A 346 -13.55 -31.47 -24.32
C GLY A 346 -14.35 -32.67 -24.85
N ALA A 347 -13.75 -33.87 -24.94
CA ALA A 347 -14.48 -35.05 -25.38
C ALA A 347 -15.49 -35.53 -24.31
N THR A 348 -15.12 -35.43 -23.04
CA THR A 348 -15.99 -35.69 -21.89
C THR A 348 -15.89 -34.58 -20.85
N TRP A 349 -16.94 -34.42 -20.06
CA TRP A 349 -17.06 -33.35 -19.06
C TRP A 349 -17.56 -33.87 -17.72
N LYS A 350 -16.99 -33.34 -16.63
CA LYS A 350 -17.52 -33.43 -15.27
C LYS A 350 -18.13 -32.09 -14.87
N ARG A 351 -19.30 -32.13 -14.21
CA ARG A 351 -19.92 -30.97 -13.58
C ARG A 351 -19.43 -30.85 -12.14
N ILE A 352 -19.30 -29.61 -11.64
CA ILE A 352 -18.82 -29.38 -10.27
C ILE A 352 -19.88 -29.71 -9.22
N TRP A 353 -21.14 -29.84 -9.65
CA TRP A 353 -22.25 -30.28 -8.82
C TRP A 353 -23.29 -31.02 -9.66
N GLY A 354 -24.08 -31.87 -9.00
CA GLY A 354 -25.29 -32.50 -9.55
C GLY A 354 -26.47 -32.33 -8.59
N TYR A 355 -27.62 -32.92 -8.92
CA TYR A 355 -28.74 -32.98 -7.96
C TYR A 355 -28.65 -34.25 -7.11
N GLY A 356 -28.82 -34.10 -5.80
CA GLY A 356 -28.99 -35.20 -4.87
C GLY A 356 -30.37 -35.86 -5.00
N ALA A 357 -30.57 -36.97 -4.27
CA ALA A 357 -31.85 -37.68 -4.25
C ALA A 357 -33.01 -36.85 -3.66
N ASP A 358 -32.69 -35.80 -2.90
CA ASP A 358 -33.63 -34.83 -2.33
C ASP A 358 -33.94 -33.66 -3.28
N GLY A 359 -33.39 -33.66 -4.50
CA GLY A 359 -33.57 -32.61 -5.49
C GLY A 359 -32.76 -31.33 -5.21
N LYS A 360 -31.88 -31.32 -4.19
CA LYS A 360 -31.01 -30.18 -3.90
C LYS A 360 -29.67 -30.31 -4.62
N VAL A 361 -28.94 -29.20 -4.74
CA VAL A 361 -27.57 -29.20 -5.26
C VAL A 361 -26.67 -30.02 -4.33
N ALA A 362 -26.01 -31.02 -4.89
CA ALA A 362 -24.98 -31.85 -4.26
C ALA A 362 -23.61 -31.45 -4.84
N PRO A 363 -22.86 -30.57 -4.15
CA PRO A 363 -21.61 -30.03 -4.68
C PRO A 363 -20.44 -31.02 -4.53
N GLN A 364 -19.53 -31.00 -5.50
CA GLN A 364 -18.20 -31.61 -5.43
C GLN A 364 -17.15 -30.59 -4.95
N TYR A 365 -17.58 -29.59 -4.19
CA TYR A 365 -16.75 -28.53 -3.65
C TYR A 365 -17.21 -28.13 -2.24
N THR A 366 -16.30 -27.56 -1.46
CA THR A 366 -16.62 -26.66 -0.34
C THR A 366 -16.37 -25.23 -0.78
N ILE A 367 -17.11 -24.29 -0.20
CA ILE A 367 -16.93 -22.86 -0.47
C ILE A 367 -16.99 -22.09 0.84
N SER A 368 -16.12 -21.10 1.01
CA SER A 368 -16.13 -20.20 2.17
C SER A 368 -15.55 -18.82 1.87
N ALA A 369 -15.76 -17.87 2.77
CA ALA A 369 -15.20 -16.52 2.69
C ALA A 369 -14.53 -16.11 4.01
N PRO A 370 -13.41 -16.74 4.43
CA PRO A 370 -12.83 -16.54 5.75
C PRO A 370 -12.38 -15.10 6.03
N ASN A 371 -11.94 -14.38 4.99
CA ASN A 371 -11.51 -12.98 5.09
C ASN A 371 -12.64 -11.97 4.85
N ALA A 372 -13.85 -12.43 4.52
CA ALA A 372 -15.03 -11.60 4.28
C ALA A 372 -16.28 -12.23 4.89
N PRO A 373 -16.43 -12.23 6.23
CA PRO A 373 -17.50 -12.98 6.90
C PRO A 373 -18.92 -12.53 6.53
N TRP A 374 -19.09 -11.28 6.07
CA TRP A 374 -20.36 -10.82 5.51
C TRP A 374 -20.75 -11.55 4.21
N ILE A 375 -19.79 -12.03 3.40
CA ILE A 375 -20.09 -12.88 2.24
C ILE A 375 -20.65 -14.24 2.71
N GLU A 376 -20.06 -14.81 3.76
CA GLU A 376 -20.54 -16.06 4.35
C GLU A 376 -21.99 -15.89 4.83
N THR A 377 -22.21 -14.89 5.69
CA THR A 377 -23.50 -14.65 6.35
C THR A 377 -24.60 -14.22 5.40
N ASN A 378 -24.29 -13.31 4.45
CA ASN A 378 -25.31 -12.65 3.62
C ASN A 378 -25.48 -13.25 2.23
N PHE A 379 -24.60 -14.16 1.81
CA PHE A 379 -24.69 -14.79 0.49
C PHE A 379 -24.57 -16.31 0.58
N LEU A 380 -23.50 -16.86 1.16
CA LEU A 380 -23.27 -18.31 1.15
C LEU A 380 -24.25 -19.09 2.05
N ASP A 381 -24.66 -18.52 3.18
CA ASP A 381 -25.58 -19.17 4.12
C ASP A 381 -27.05 -19.10 3.69
N ILE A 382 -27.40 -18.13 2.85
CA ILE A 382 -28.81 -17.81 2.55
C ILE A 382 -29.19 -17.91 1.06
N ASP A 383 -28.24 -17.84 0.12
CA ASP A 383 -28.49 -17.98 -1.32
C ASP A 383 -28.11 -19.40 -1.82
N THR A 384 -28.82 -19.85 -2.85
CA THR A 384 -28.48 -21.07 -3.60
C THR A 384 -27.35 -20.85 -4.61
N LYS A 385 -27.12 -19.59 -5.05
CA LYS A 385 -26.09 -19.19 -6.01
C LYS A 385 -24.72 -19.04 -5.36
N LYS A 386 -24.18 -20.14 -4.81
CA LYS A 386 -22.94 -20.11 -4.01
C LYS A 386 -21.70 -19.92 -4.86
N LEU A 387 -21.61 -20.56 -6.04
CA LEU A 387 -20.51 -20.34 -6.98
C LEU A 387 -20.53 -18.93 -7.58
N GLY A 388 -21.68 -18.26 -7.53
CA GLY A 388 -21.83 -16.87 -7.94
C GLY A 388 -22.42 -16.73 -9.34
N TRP A 389 -22.22 -15.55 -9.94
CA TRP A 389 -22.83 -15.13 -11.20
C TRP A 389 -21.90 -14.19 -11.97
N MET A 390 -22.22 -13.94 -13.24
CA MET A 390 -21.41 -13.12 -14.15
C MET A 390 -19.99 -13.70 -14.33
N ILE A 391 -19.84 -15.03 -14.34
CA ILE A 391 -18.54 -15.69 -14.45
C ILE A 391 -18.00 -15.62 -15.88
N GLU A 392 -17.51 -14.44 -16.24
CA GLU A 392 -16.81 -14.13 -17.48
C GLU A 392 -15.32 -14.47 -17.37
N SER A 393 -14.75 -14.28 -16.17
CA SER A 393 -13.35 -14.58 -15.89
C SER A 393 -13.20 -15.94 -15.25
N LEU A 394 -12.40 -16.82 -15.83
CA LEU A 394 -11.91 -18.04 -15.19
C LEU A 394 -10.52 -18.33 -15.77
N SER A 395 -9.51 -18.52 -14.92
CA SER A 395 -8.14 -18.78 -15.35
C SER A 395 -7.45 -19.76 -14.41
N ILE A 396 -6.79 -20.76 -15.00
CA ILE A 396 -5.89 -21.68 -14.30
C ILE A 396 -4.49 -21.06 -14.36
N ASP A 397 -3.77 -21.06 -13.24
CA ASP A 397 -2.39 -20.60 -13.19
C ASP A 397 -1.55 -21.44 -14.17
N PRO A 398 -0.90 -20.83 -15.18
CA PRO A 398 -0.14 -21.55 -16.19
C PRO A 398 1.08 -22.27 -15.60
N THR A 399 1.49 -21.91 -14.38
CA THR A 399 2.61 -22.50 -13.65
C THR A 399 2.19 -23.47 -12.54
N ASN A 400 0.88 -23.63 -12.30
CA ASN A 400 0.33 -24.50 -11.26
C ASN A 400 -1.09 -24.99 -11.59
N SER A 401 -1.23 -26.24 -12.07
CA SER A 401 -2.53 -26.88 -12.38
C SER A 401 -3.55 -26.92 -11.23
N ASP A 402 -3.11 -26.80 -9.97
CA ASP A 402 -4.00 -26.81 -8.81
C ASP A 402 -4.56 -25.42 -8.47
N LYS A 403 -3.93 -24.34 -8.95
CA LYS A 403 -4.34 -22.98 -8.66
C LYS A 403 -5.20 -22.40 -9.77
N PHE A 404 -6.36 -21.87 -9.40
CA PHE A 404 -7.21 -21.13 -10.35
C PHE A 404 -8.00 -20.02 -9.66
N PHE A 405 -8.35 -19.01 -10.44
CA PHE A 405 -9.22 -17.92 -10.03
C PHE A 405 -10.39 -17.76 -11.01
N TYR A 406 -11.51 -17.27 -10.50
CA TYR A 406 -12.63 -16.82 -11.31
C TYR A 406 -13.31 -15.61 -10.66
N GLY A 407 -13.73 -14.67 -11.49
CA GLY A 407 -14.41 -13.46 -11.06
C GLY A 407 -15.93 -13.65 -11.08
N THR A 408 -16.61 -12.97 -10.17
CA THR A 408 -18.08 -12.90 -10.10
C THR A 408 -18.51 -11.44 -9.97
N GLY A 409 -19.82 -11.18 -10.02
CA GLY A 409 -20.37 -9.84 -9.71
C GLY A 409 -20.35 -9.44 -8.23
N LEU A 410 -19.71 -10.23 -7.35
CA LEU A 410 -19.60 -9.98 -5.91
C LEU A 410 -18.15 -10.00 -5.43
N THR A 411 -17.38 -11.02 -5.84
CA THR A 411 -16.02 -11.28 -5.37
C THR A 411 -15.19 -12.02 -6.44
N LEU A 412 -13.90 -12.19 -6.16
CA LEU A 412 -13.01 -13.13 -6.81
C LEU A 412 -12.92 -14.41 -5.97
N TYR A 413 -13.33 -15.53 -6.55
CA TYR A 413 -13.18 -16.85 -5.94
C TYR A 413 -11.97 -17.59 -6.53
N GLY A 414 -11.43 -18.54 -5.77
CA GLY A 414 -10.36 -19.39 -6.26
C GLY A 414 -10.12 -20.63 -5.41
N SER A 415 -9.11 -21.39 -5.81
CA SER A 415 -8.70 -22.63 -5.16
C SER A 415 -7.22 -22.87 -5.41
N ASN A 416 -6.62 -23.67 -4.52
CA ASN A 416 -5.26 -24.19 -4.64
C ASN A 416 -5.24 -25.74 -4.68
N ASP A 417 -6.37 -26.38 -5.01
CA ASP A 417 -6.50 -27.85 -5.08
C ASP A 417 -7.38 -28.35 -6.25
N LEU A 418 -7.41 -27.62 -7.37
CA LEU A 418 -8.26 -27.91 -8.52
C LEU A 418 -8.17 -29.36 -9.06
N THR A 419 -6.99 -29.99 -9.02
CA THR A 419 -6.82 -31.37 -9.54
C THR A 419 -7.46 -32.43 -8.64
N ASN A 420 -7.99 -32.06 -7.48
CA ASN A 420 -8.85 -32.95 -6.68
C ASN A 420 -10.11 -33.36 -7.44
N TRP A 421 -10.61 -32.52 -8.34
CA TRP A 421 -11.75 -32.84 -9.21
C TRP A 421 -11.51 -34.09 -10.04
N ASP A 422 -10.31 -34.23 -10.60
CA ASP A 422 -9.92 -35.36 -11.46
C ASP A 422 -9.99 -36.68 -10.69
N LYS A 423 -9.63 -36.60 -9.40
CA LYS A 423 -9.59 -37.70 -8.43
C LYS A 423 -10.95 -37.99 -7.79
N ASN A 424 -12.04 -37.34 -8.25
CA ASN A 424 -13.37 -37.38 -7.64
C ASN A 424 -13.35 -37.00 -6.15
N LYS A 425 -12.42 -36.13 -5.75
CA LYS A 425 -12.35 -35.54 -4.41
C LYS A 425 -13.05 -34.18 -4.44
N THR A 426 -13.42 -33.72 -3.25
CA THR A 426 -13.95 -32.37 -3.02
C THR A 426 -12.85 -31.33 -3.26
N ILE A 427 -13.20 -30.26 -3.97
CA ILE A 427 -12.34 -29.09 -4.21
C ILE A 427 -12.65 -28.03 -3.15
N THR A 428 -11.65 -27.27 -2.72
CA THR A 428 -11.84 -26.15 -1.80
C THR A 428 -11.88 -24.84 -2.59
N ILE A 429 -13.00 -24.12 -2.52
CA ILE A 429 -13.16 -22.79 -3.11
C ILE A 429 -13.21 -21.75 -1.99
N GLN A 430 -12.52 -20.63 -2.15
CA GLN A 430 -12.52 -19.53 -1.19
C GLN A 430 -12.65 -18.18 -1.87
N SER A 431 -13.30 -17.21 -1.21
CA SER A 431 -13.19 -15.80 -1.59
C SER A 431 -11.74 -15.36 -1.35
N LEU A 432 -11.04 -15.02 -2.43
CA LEU A 432 -9.63 -14.64 -2.46
C LEU A 432 -9.48 -13.20 -2.97
N ALA A 433 -10.41 -12.33 -2.61
CA ALA A 433 -10.47 -10.93 -3.02
C ALA A 433 -9.93 -9.97 -1.94
N SER A 434 -9.20 -10.47 -0.94
CA SER A 434 -8.61 -9.59 0.09
C SER A 434 -7.69 -8.56 -0.57
N GLY A 435 -7.91 -7.28 -0.28
CA GLY A 435 -7.22 -6.15 -0.92
C GLY A 435 -7.93 -5.58 -2.16
N ILE A 436 -8.88 -6.32 -2.75
CA ILE A 436 -9.84 -5.76 -3.73
C ILE A 436 -10.98 -5.10 -2.94
N GLU A 437 -11.20 -3.81 -3.18
CA GLU A 437 -12.31 -3.06 -2.63
C GLU A 437 -12.99 -2.36 -3.81
N GLU A 438 -14.15 -2.84 -4.25
CA GLU A 438 -14.75 -2.43 -5.53
C GLU A 438 -16.17 -1.87 -5.39
N MET A 439 -16.64 -1.68 -4.15
CA MET A 439 -17.97 -1.16 -3.91
C MET A 439 -18.11 0.31 -4.36
N ALA A 440 -19.26 0.66 -4.90
CA ALA A 440 -19.69 2.04 -5.08
C ALA A 440 -20.40 2.53 -3.80
N VAL A 441 -19.88 3.61 -3.22
CA VAL A 441 -20.37 4.16 -1.95
C VAL A 441 -21.51 5.15 -2.21
N GLY A 442 -22.66 4.93 -1.58
CA GLY A 442 -23.81 5.84 -1.66
C GLY A 442 -23.67 7.02 -0.70
N ALA A 443 -23.41 6.74 0.57
CA ALA A 443 -23.26 7.75 1.62
C ALA A 443 -22.44 7.21 2.79
N LEU A 444 -21.88 8.14 3.57
CA LEU A 444 -21.14 7.87 4.79
C LEU A 444 -21.62 8.78 5.93
N ALA A 445 -21.63 8.26 7.16
CA ALA A 445 -21.88 9.05 8.35
C ALA A 445 -21.00 8.57 9.53
N SER A 446 -20.61 9.50 10.40
CA SER A 446 -19.86 9.22 11.63
C SER A 446 -20.60 9.85 12.81
N ALA A 447 -21.03 9.04 13.77
CA ALA A 447 -21.83 9.51 14.90
C ALA A 447 -20.94 9.84 16.11
N ALA A 448 -20.98 11.10 16.54
CA ALA A 448 -20.29 11.53 17.77
C ALA A 448 -20.80 10.72 18.96
N GLU A 449 -19.88 10.11 19.72
CA GLU A 449 -20.19 9.26 20.88
C GLU A 449 -20.98 7.98 20.53
N GLY A 450 -21.00 7.59 19.26
CA GLY A 450 -21.67 6.38 18.75
C GLY A 450 -20.80 5.62 17.74
N PRO A 451 -21.43 4.88 16.80
CA PRO A 451 -20.69 4.16 15.77
C PRO A 451 -19.80 5.08 14.94
N GLU A 452 -18.57 4.62 14.70
CA GLU A 452 -17.56 5.38 13.98
C GLU A 452 -17.92 5.64 12.52
N LEU A 453 -18.39 4.61 11.82
CA LEU A 453 -18.67 4.72 10.39
C LEU A 453 -19.89 3.88 10.01
N PHE A 454 -20.88 4.57 9.44
CA PHE A 454 -21.93 3.96 8.63
C PHE A 454 -21.52 4.02 7.17
N PHE A 455 -21.57 2.88 6.50
CA PHE A 455 -21.10 2.70 5.14
C PHE A 455 -22.24 2.21 4.26
N ALA A 456 -23.00 3.12 3.63
CA ALA A 456 -24.06 2.74 2.69
C ALA A 456 -23.46 2.43 1.31
N THR A 457 -23.79 1.27 0.74
CA THR A 457 -23.21 0.78 -0.51
C THR A 457 -24.27 0.46 -1.55
N LEU A 458 -23.91 0.62 -2.82
CA LEU A 458 -24.63 -0.03 -3.90
C LEU A 458 -24.25 -1.52 -3.97
N ASP A 459 -25.15 -2.33 -4.52
CA ASP A 459 -25.11 -3.80 -4.66
C ASP A 459 -24.97 -4.68 -3.39
N ASN A 460 -24.39 -4.16 -2.30
CA ASN A 460 -24.15 -4.91 -1.05
C ASN A 460 -24.82 -4.30 0.19
N ASN A 461 -25.83 -3.46 -0.01
CA ASN A 461 -26.61 -2.78 1.04
C ASN A 461 -25.80 -1.78 1.89
N GLY A 462 -25.00 -2.24 2.85
CA GLY A 462 -24.15 -1.38 3.68
C GLY A 462 -23.70 -2.02 5.00
N PHE A 463 -22.85 -1.30 5.74
CA PHE A 463 -22.15 -1.82 6.93
C PHE A 463 -22.06 -0.78 8.06
N THR A 464 -21.89 -1.27 9.28
CA THR A 464 -21.56 -0.45 10.45
C THR A 464 -20.20 -0.87 11.01
N TYR A 465 -19.31 0.10 11.18
CA TYR A 465 -18.11 -0.03 12.00
C TYR A 465 -18.33 0.73 13.30
N LYS A 466 -18.29 0.00 14.43
CA LYS A 466 -18.62 0.58 15.73
C LYS A 466 -17.52 1.50 16.22
N THR A 467 -16.26 1.13 16.00
CA THR A 467 -15.08 1.91 16.42
C THR A 467 -14.12 2.12 15.25
N ALA A 468 -13.23 3.11 15.36
CA ALA A 468 -12.20 3.32 14.34
C ALA A 468 -11.24 2.15 14.19
N ALA A 469 -10.99 1.38 15.25
CA ALA A 469 -10.17 0.16 15.15
C ALA A 469 -10.87 -0.98 14.40
N ASP A 470 -12.19 -0.88 14.16
CA ASP A 470 -12.92 -1.90 13.40
C ASP A 470 -12.81 -1.67 11.89
N VAL A 471 -12.43 -0.47 11.43
CA VAL A 471 -12.35 -0.15 9.99
C VAL A 471 -11.25 -0.95 9.27
N ASP A 472 -10.32 -1.55 10.01
CA ASP A 472 -9.28 -2.46 9.50
C ASP A 472 -9.71 -3.95 9.55
N LYS A 473 -10.98 -4.24 9.86
CA LYS A 473 -11.53 -5.60 9.99
C LYS A 473 -12.76 -5.78 9.13
N ALA A 474 -12.84 -6.89 8.41
CA ALA A 474 -14.02 -7.24 7.64
C ALA A 474 -15.27 -7.37 8.54
N PRO A 475 -16.40 -6.75 8.16
CA PRO A 475 -17.63 -6.81 8.93
C PRO A 475 -18.21 -8.22 8.94
N GLN A 476 -18.90 -8.58 10.02
CA GLN A 476 -19.52 -9.90 10.17
C GLN A 476 -20.76 -10.09 9.31
N SER A 477 -21.51 -9.01 9.10
CA SER A 477 -22.71 -8.98 8.27
C SER A 477 -22.89 -7.59 7.68
N ALA A 478 -23.42 -7.53 6.47
CA ALA A 478 -24.07 -6.34 5.93
C ALA A 478 -25.39 -6.06 6.66
N TRP A 479 -25.97 -4.88 6.46
CA TRP A 479 -27.28 -4.52 6.97
C TRP A 479 -28.36 -5.45 6.39
N THR A 480 -29.17 -6.03 7.27
CA THR A 480 -30.27 -6.94 6.90
C THR A 480 -31.57 -6.50 7.57
N ASN A 481 -32.69 -7.11 7.18
CA ASN A 481 -34.02 -6.88 7.77
C ASN A 481 -34.47 -5.40 7.81
N PRO A 482 -34.66 -4.74 6.65
CA PRO A 482 -34.77 -5.33 5.31
C PRO A 482 -33.43 -5.44 4.57
N TRP A 483 -33.32 -6.47 3.71
CA TRP A 483 -32.28 -6.54 2.70
C TRP A 483 -32.72 -5.77 1.45
N TRP A 484 -31.90 -4.82 1.03
CA TRP A 484 -31.98 -4.17 -0.27
C TRP A 484 -30.66 -4.38 -0.98
N ALA A 485 -30.68 -4.55 -2.30
CA ALA A 485 -29.43 -4.64 -3.06
C ALA A 485 -28.57 -3.38 -2.82
N SER A 486 -29.18 -2.20 -2.70
CA SER A 486 -28.44 -0.96 -2.43
C SER A 486 -29.04 -0.17 -1.29
N SER A 487 -28.21 0.48 -0.48
CA SER A 487 -28.60 1.65 0.31
C SER A 487 -27.96 2.91 -0.27
N VAL A 488 -28.74 3.98 -0.33
CA VAL A 488 -28.32 5.25 -0.96
C VAL A 488 -27.94 6.32 0.04
N ASP A 489 -28.51 6.29 1.25
CA ASP A 489 -28.22 7.27 2.27
C ASP A 489 -28.45 6.75 3.69
N VAL A 490 -27.77 7.36 4.65
CA VAL A 490 -27.82 6.99 6.07
C VAL A 490 -27.55 8.22 6.96
N ASP A 491 -28.33 8.37 8.02
CA ASP A 491 -28.14 9.43 9.02
C ASP A 491 -28.49 8.96 10.43
N PHE A 492 -28.01 9.68 11.44
CA PHE A 492 -28.15 9.34 12.86
C PHE A 492 -28.73 10.51 13.68
N ALA A 493 -29.33 10.16 14.82
CA ALA A 493 -29.83 11.10 15.80
C ALA A 493 -28.72 11.55 16.77
N GLY A 494 -28.32 12.83 16.76
CA GLY A 494 -27.11 13.27 17.47
C GLY A 494 -27.18 13.35 19.01
N ASN A 495 -28.37 13.32 19.63
CA ASN A 495 -28.56 13.14 21.08
C ASN A 495 -28.81 11.67 21.46
N SER A 496 -28.91 10.78 20.47
CA SER A 496 -29.12 9.34 20.67
C SER A 496 -28.46 8.58 19.51
N PRO A 497 -27.11 8.58 19.43
CA PRO A 497 -26.37 8.20 18.22
C PRO A 497 -26.56 6.73 17.78
N ASN A 498 -27.14 5.88 18.64
CA ASN A 498 -27.54 4.52 18.28
C ASN A 498 -28.88 4.47 17.52
N LYS A 499 -29.65 5.57 17.46
CA LYS A 499 -30.81 5.68 16.58
C LYS A 499 -30.33 6.12 15.19
N VAL A 500 -30.55 5.26 14.21
CA VAL A 500 -30.05 5.44 12.84
C VAL A 500 -31.22 5.26 11.86
N ALA A 501 -31.23 6.04 10.80
CA ALA A 501 -32.15 5.90 9.68
C ALA A 501 -31.34 5.66 8.40
N ARG A 502 -31.80 4.75 7.54
CA ARG A 502 -31.21 4.52 6.21
C ARG A 502 -32.27 4.36 5.14
N ILE A 503 -31.90 4.71 3.91
CA ILE A 503 -32.73 4.55 2.71
C ILE A 503 -32.13 3.50 1.78
N GLY A 504 -32.97 2.57 1.34
CA GLY A 504 -32.66 1.54 0.34
C GLY A 504 -33.04 1.87 -1.09
N LYS A 505 -32.74 0.94 -2.01
CA LYS A 505 -33.40 0.82 -3.32
C LYS A 505 -34.17 -0.48 -3.40
N ALA A 506 -35.46 -0.39 -3.69
CA ALA A 506 -36.31 -1.56 -3.89
C ALA A 506 -37.48 -1.25 -4.83
N THR A 507 -37.92 -2.27 -5.58
CA THR A 507 -39.18 -2.21 -6.33
C THR A 507 -40.31 -2.67 -5.41
N ASP A 508 -41.40 -1.92 -5.36
CA ASP A 508 -42.66 -2.28 -4.68
C ASP A 508 -42.60 -2.53 -3.15
N SER A 509 -41.58 -2.07 -2.43
CA SER A 509 -41.50 -2.15 -0.96
C SER A 509 -41.07 -0.83 -0.31
N PRO A 510 -41.36 -0.61 1.00
CA PRO A 510 -40.87 0.56 1.71
C PRO A 510 -39.34 0.60 1.72
N GLN A 511 -38.78 1.78 1.51
CA GLN A 511 -37.33 2.00 1.38
C GLN A 511 -36.70 2.66 2.61
N LEU A 512 -37.45 2.93 3.68
CA LEU A 512 -36.92 3.52 4.93
C LEU A 512 -36.82 2.46 6.02
N ALA A 513 -35.67 2.37 6.69
CA ALA A 513 -35.48 1.50 7.84
C ALA A 513 -34.78 2.24 8.99
N LEU A 514 -35.13 1.86 10.22
CA LEU A 514 -34.59 2.44 11.43
C LEU A 514 -33.85 1.38 12.25
N SER A 515 -32.80 1.80 12.93
CA SER A 515 -32.10 1.05 13.97
C SER A 515 -32.15 1.83 15.29
N THR A 516 -32.11 1.12 16.42
CA THR A 516 -31.99 1.69 17.77
C THR A 516 -30.73 1.24 18.50
N ASP A 517 -29.88 0.45 17.85
CA ASP A 517 -28.68 -0.19 18.40
C ASP A 517 -27.42 0.13 17.58
N GLY A 518 -27.41 1.26 16.88
CA GLY A 518 -26.25 1.72 16.11
C GLY A 518 -26.07 0.99 14.79
N GLY A 519 -27.16 0.51 14.18
CA GLY A 519 -27.15 -0.16 12.88
C GLY A 519 -26.85 -1.65 12.92
N GLU A 520 -26.90 -2.28 14.10
CA GLU A 520 -26.76 -3.74 14.24
C GLU A 520 -28.03 -4.47 13.78
N THR A 521 -29.20 -3.98 14.22
CA THR A 521 -30.50 -4.47 13.80
C THR A 521 -31.35 -3.36 13.21
N TRP A 522 -32.21 -3.73 12.25
CA TRP A 522 -33.02 -2.80 11.48
C TRP A 522 -34.50 -3.18 11.52
N SER A 523 -35.36 -2.19 11.32
CA SER A 523 -36.80 -2.35 11.19
C SER A 523 -37.32 -1.44 10.07
N VAL A 524 -38.01 -2.04 9.11
CA VAL A 524 -38.63 -1.31 8.00
C VAL A 524 -39.80 -0.43 8.47
N VAL A 525 -39.90 0.78 7.95
CA VAL A 525 -40.97 1.73 8.26
C VAL A 525 -42.12 1.56 7.28
N ASN A 526 -43.01 0.59 7.53
CA ASN A 526 -44.10 0.24 6.61
C ASN A 526 -45.09 1.38 6.32
N SER A 527 -45.21 2.34 7.22
CA SER A 527 -46.09 3.50 7.09
C SER A 527 -45.69 4.45 5.95
N THR A 528 -44.45 4.37 5.42
CA THR A 528 -44.04 5.15 4.25
C THR A 528 -44.61 4.65 2.94
N GLY A 529 -45.19 3.44 2.90
CA GLY A 529 -45.60 2.80 1.65
C GLY A 529 -44.40 2.55 0.73
N ASN A 530 -44.66 2.32 -0.56
CA ASN A 530 -43.66 1.91 -1.56
C ASN A 530 -43.53 2.90 -2.74
N THR A 531 -44.13 4.09 -2.67
CA THR A 531 -44.06 5.10 -3.73
C THR A 531 -42.92 6.11 -3.53
N ILE A 532 -42.49 6.33 -2.29
CA ILE A 532 -41.37 7.21 -1.94
C ILE A 532 -40.07 6.43 -2.14
N THR A 533 -39.20 6.93 -3.00
CA THR A 533 -38.01 6.19 -3.46
C THR A 533 -36.76 7.04 -3.54
N ASP A 534 -35.61 6.43 -3.21
CA ASP A 534 -34.26 7.00 -3.35
C ASP A 534 -34.13 8.36 -2.62
N GLY A 535 -33.04 9.10 -2.85
CA GLY A 535 -32.80 10.43 -2.29
C GLY A 535 -31.97 10.42 -1.02
N SER A 536 -32.20 11.39 -0.13
CA SER A 536 -31.44 11.57 1.12
C SER A 536 -32.31 11.66 2.36
N VAL A 537 -31.72 11.39 3.52
CA VAL A 537 -32.38 11.38 4.84
C VAL A 537 -31.65 12.27 5.84
N ALA A 538 -32.41 13.03 6.63
CA ALA A 538 -31.91 13.72 7.82
C ALA A 538 -32.76 13.31 9.04
N TYR A 539 -32.11 12.88 10.11
CA TYR A 539 -32.76 12.38 11.33
C TYR A 539 -32.58 13.36 12.49
N SER A 540 -33.68 13.76 13.14
CA SER A 540 -33.65 14.74 14.25
C SER A 540 -32.74 14.31 15.39
N ALA A 541 -32.25 15.28 16.18
CA ALA A 541 -31.30 15.02 17.26
C ALA A 541 -31.77 13.93 18.24
N ASP A 542 -33.07 13.87 18.58
CA ASP A 542 -33.64 12.88 19.52
C ASP A 542 -34.17 11.63 18.81
N GLY A 543 -34.15 11.61 17.47
CA GLY A 543 -34.55 10.48 16.64
C GLY A 543 -36.05 10.22 16.70
N ASP A 544 -36.84 11.25 16.42
CA ASP A 544 -38.31 11.24 16.40
C ASP A 544 -38.92 11.91 15.16
N VAL A 545 -38.13 12.64 14.36
CA VAL A 545 -38.54 13.27 13.10
C VAL A 545 -37.51 12.98 12.02
N ILE A 546 -37.98 12.50 10.87
CA ILE A 546 -37.17 12.24 9.69
C ILE A 546 -37.61 13.19 8.59
N LEU A 547 -36.65 13.88 7.99
CA LEU A 547 -36.82 14.62 6.76
C LEU A 547 -36.23 13.78 5.63
N TRP A 548 -37.02 13.46 4.61
CA TRP A 548 -36.60 12.63 3.49
C TRP A 548 -36.77 13.41 2.18
N SER A 549 -35.66 13.79 1.55
CA SER A 549 -35.66 14.42 0.22
C SER A 549 -35.65 13.33 -0.85
N SER A 550 -36.84 12.85 -1.23
CA SER A 550 -37.00 11.71 -2.16
C SER A 550 -36.91 12.12 -3.63
N LYS A 551 -36.61 11.16 -4.51
CA LYS A 551 -36.61 11.39 -5.97
C LYS A 551 -38.02 11.36 -6.59
N SER A 552 -38.96 10.64 -5.98
CA SER A 552 -40.29 10.39 -6.57
C SER A 552 -41.41 11.28 -6.02
N GLU A 553 -41.35 11.68 -4.74
CA GLU A 553 -42.47 12.35 -4.06
C GLU A 553 -42.03 13.68 -3.40
N GLY A 554 -40.90 14.26 -3.82
CA GLY A 554 -40.37 15.48 -3.22
C GLY A 554 -39.89 15.29 -1.77
N VAL A 555 -39.93 16.36 -0.97
CA VAL A 555 -39.44 16.33 0.42
C VAL A 555 -40.57 15.96 1.38
N GLN A 556 -40.36 14.92 2.17
CA GLN A 556 -41.32 14.33 3.09
C GLN A 556 -40.86 14.48 4.55
N VAL A 557 -41.81 14.68 5.46
CA VAL A 557 -41.61 14.70 6.90
C VAL A 557 -42.29 13.48 7.50
N ILE A 558 -41.56 12.69 8.28
CA ILE A 558 -42.07 11.49 8.94
C ILE A 558 -41.85 11.63 10.44
N ARG A 559 -42.92 11.59 11.23
CA ARG A 559 -42.87 11.72 12.69
C ARG A 559 -43.10 10.39 13.36
N ASN A 560 -42.21 9.99 14.27
CA ASN A 560 -42.31 8.75 15.04
C ASN A 560 -42.61 7.52 14.17
N ALA A 561 -41.93 7.40 13.02
CA ALA A 561 -42.17 6.34 12.04
C ALA A 561 -43.65 6.27 11.56
N GLY A 562 -44.37 7.39 11.57
CA GLY A 562 -45.75 7.56 11.13
C GLY A 562 -45.88 7.72 9.62
N LYS A 563 -47.05 8.19 9.16
CA LYS A 563 -47.28 8.44 7.73
C LYS A 563 -46.45 9.65 7.25
N PRO A 564 -45.91 9.62 6.03
CA PRO A 564 -45.25 10.76 5.41
C PRO A 564 -46.19 11.95 5.21
N GLU A 565 -45.67 13.15 5.45
CA GLU A 565 -46.33 14.43 5.23
C GLU A 565 -45.49 15.27 4.26
N ASN A 566 -46.12 15.91 3.28
CA ASN A 566 -45.41 16.77 2.32
C ASN A 566 -44.81 18.00 3.03
N SER A 567 -43.52 18.24 2.81
CA SER A 567 -42.86 19.49 3.20
C SER A 567 -43.20 20.62 2.22
N THR A 568 -42.99 21.86 2.66
CA THR A 568 -43.07 23.06 1.81
C THR A 568 -41.78 23.30 1.01
N LEU A 569 -40.72 22.54 1.29
CA LEU A 569 -39.44 22.64 0.59
C LEU A 569 -39.54 22.21 -0.89
N PRO A 570 -38.76 22.82 -1.80
CA PRO A 570 -38.65 22.35 -3.17
C PRO A 570 -38.18 20.89 -3.24
N ALA A 571 -38.63 20.15 -4.27
CA ALA A 571 -38.12 18.81 -4.54
C ALA A 571 -36.60 18.82 -4.78
N SER A 572 -35.93 17.72 -4.42
CA SER A 572 -34.46 17.57 -4.51
C SER A 572 -33.67 18.60 -3.69
N SER A 573 -34.27 19.15 -2.63
CA SER A 573 -33.52 19.98 -1.68
C SER A 573 -32.42 19.16 -0.99
N VAL A 574 -31.24 19.75 -0.82
CA VAL A 574 -30.21 19.26 0.10
C VAL A 574 -30.73 19.47 1.52
N ILE A 575 -30.60 18.48 2.39
CA ILE A 575 -31.19 18.50 3.74
C ILE A 575 -30.17 18.11 4.80
N ALA A 576 -30.34 18.66 6.01
CA ALA A 576 -29.59 18.26 7.20
C ALA A 576 -30.42 18.52 8.46
N SER A 577 -30.09 17.82 9.55
CA SER A 577 -30.62 18.07 10.89
C SER A 577 -29.56 18.65 11.80
N ASP A 578 -29.96 19.52 12.73
CA ASP A 578 -29.07 19.88 13.84
C ASP A 578 -28.86 18.67 14.74
N LYS A 579 -27.61 18.38 15.09
CA LYS A 579 -27.27 17.17 15.85
C LYS A 579 -27.46 17.30 17.36
N LYS A 580 -27.76 18.51 17.86
CA LYS A 580 -27.99 18.74 19.31
C LYS A 580 -29.36 19.34 19.60
N LYS A 581 -29.97 20.08 18.67
CA LYS A 581 -31.27 20.71 18.84
C LYS A 581 -32.34 20.02 17.99
N ASN A 582 -33.20 19.24 18.65
CA ASN A 582 -34.16 18.34 17.99
C ASN A 582 -35.17 19.01 17.03
N ASP A 583 -35.57 20.24 17.30
CA ASP A 583 -36.56 20.98 16.51
C ASP A 583 -35.95 21.74 15.31
N VAL A 584 -34.63 21.65 15.09
CA VAL A 584 -33.95 22.39 14.02
C VAL A 584 -33.56 21.51 12.84
N PHE A 585 -33.96 21.95 11.64
CA PHE A 585 -33.58 21.37 10.36
C PHE A 585 -33.13 22.45 9.39
N TYR A 586 -32.23 22.06 8.49
CA TYR A 586 -31.65 22.91 7.46
C TYR A 586 -31.96 22.32 6.09
N ALA A 587 -32.18 23.19 5.10
CA ALA A 587 -32.31 22.76 3.72
C ALA A 587 -31.76 23.80 2.74
N GLY A 588 -31.38 23.35 1.55
CA GLY A 588 -30.90 24.20 0.47
C GLY A 588 -31.50 23.76 -0.86
N SER A 589 -31.95 24.72 -1.67
CA SER A 589 -32.39 24.46 -3.04
C SER A 589 -31.95 25.59 -3.95
N LYS A 590 -31.17 25.27 -4.99
CA LYS A 590 -30.49 26.26 -5.84
C LYS A 590 -29.73 27.24 -4.96
N ALA A 591 -30.01 28.54 -5.04
CA ALA A 591 -29.35 29.57 -4.23
C ALA A 591 -30.00 29.81 -2.85
N THR A 592 -31.17 29.23 -2.58
CA THR A 592 -31.96 29.57 -1.39
C THR A 592 -31.69 28.59 -0.26
N PHE A 593 -31.31 29.12 0.91
CA PHE A 593 -31.15 28.37 2.15
C PHE A 593 -32.42 28.51 3.01
N TYR A 594 -32.79 27.44 3.70
CA TYR A 594 -34.01 27.34 4.50
C TYR A 594 -33.69 26.81 5.89
N VAL A 595 -34.38 27.33 6.90
CA VAL A 595 -34.29 26.87 8.29
C VAL A 595 -35.68 26.55 8.82
N SER A 596 -35.81 25.43 9.53
CA SER A 596 -36.95 25.12 10.39
C SER A 596 -36.49 25.12 11.84
N THR A 597 -37.32 25.65 12.74
CA THR A 597 -37.11 25.61 14.21
C THR A 597 -38.33 25.02 14.93
N ASP A 598 -39.17 24.28 14.21
CA ASP A 598 -40.42 23.70 14.69
C ASP A 598 -40.53 22.20 14.33
N GLY A 599 -39.38 21.53 14.22
CA GLY A 599 -39.27 20.12 13.90
C GLY A 599 -39.68 19.81 12.47
N ALA A 600 -39.23 20.61 11.50
CA ALA A 600 -39.55 20.49 10.07
C ALA A 600 -41.04 20.71 9.72
N ALA A 601 -41.84 21.35 10.58
CA ALA A 601 -43.24 21.66 10.26
C ALA A 601 -43.34 22.82 9.26
N THR A 602 -42.51 23.86 9.43
CA THR A 602 -42.39 24.97 8.49
C THR A 602 -40.92 25.34 8.25
N PHE A 603 -40.63 25.82 7.04
CA PHE A 603 -39.30 26.29 6.66
C PHE A 603 -39.37 27.76 6.24
N THR A 604 -38.43 28.55 6.73
CA THR A 604 -38.28 29.97 6.39
C THR A 604 -37.00 30.18 5.60
N GLU A 605 -37.05 30.97 4.55
CA GLU A 605 -35.86 31.37 3.79
C GLU A 605 -34.92 32.19 4.68
N SER A 606 -33.63 31.90 4.58
CA SER A 606 -32.57 32.64 5.25
C SER A 606 -31.54 33.10 4.21
N PRO A 607 -31.05 34.35 4.30
CA PRO A 607 -30.10 34.87 3.33
C PRO A 607 -28.76 34.12 3.42
N LEU A 608 -28.46 33.34 2.39
CA LEU A 608 -27.11 32.91 2.05
C LEU A 608 -26.49 33.97 1.12
N GLY A 609 -25.17 34.12 1.13
CA GLY A 609 -24.47 35.12 0.30
C GLY A 609 -24.73 34.97 -1.20
N ASN A 610 -23.96 35.68 -2.05
CA ASN A 610 -24.16 35.62 -3.50
C ASN A 610 -23.69 34.27 -4.08
N VAL A 611 -24.61 33.30 -4.15
CA VAL A 611 -24.42 31.95 -4.67
C VAL A 611 -25.50 31.61 -5.69
N THR A 612 -25.24 30.63 -6.56
CA THR A 612 -26.26 30.14 -7.52
C THR A 612 -26.71 28.72 -7.19
N GLU A 613 -25.92 27.98 -6.42
CA GLU A 613 -26.15 26.59 -6.08
C GLU A 613 -25.55 26.22 -4.71
N ILE A 614 -26.39 25.66 -3.84
CA ILE A 614 -26.03 24.95 -2.60
C ILE A 614 -25.89 23.47 -2.94
N ARG A 615 -24.80 22.84 -2.50
CA ARG A 615 -24.47 21.44 -2.81
C ARG A 615 -24.53 20.52 -1.61
N PHE A 616 -24.02 20.96 -0.46
CA PHE A 616 -24.00 20.16 0.76
C PHE A 616 -24.16 21.02 2.01
N ILE A 617 -24.74 20.45 3.07
CA ILE A 617 -24.90 21.09 4.38
C ILE A 617 -24.31 20.16 5.44
N ALA A 618 -23.24 20.59 6.11
CA ALA A 618 -22.65 19.86 7.23
C ALA A 618 -23.00 20.58 8.55
N ALA A 619 -23.93 20.01 9.32
CA ALA A 619 -24.20 20.45 10.68
C ALA A 619 -23.10 19.94 11.62
N HIS A 620 -22.66 20.77 12.56
CA HIS A 620 -21.61 20.39 13.50
C HIS A 620 -22.12 19.28 14.43
N PRO A 621 -21.43 18.14 14.54
CA PRO A 621 -21.97 16.97 15.26
C PRO A 621 -22.06 17.19 16.78
N ALA A 622 -21.29 18.15 17.33
CA ALA A 622 -21.23 18.43 18.77
C ALA A 622 -21.74 19.83 19.18
N THR A 623 -22.04 20.74 18.25
CA THR A 623 -22.32 22.16 18.55
C THR A 623 -23.62 22.58 17.89
N ALA A 624 -24.63 22.89 18.71
CA ALA A 624 -25.93 23.33 18.20
C ALA A 624 -25.82 24.65 17.44
N GLY A 625 -26.46 24.74 16.28
CA GLY A 625 -26.54 25.96 15.47
C GLY A 625 -25.28 26.31 14.69
N GLU A 626 -24.23 25.48 14.78
CA GLU A 626 -23.03 25.61 13.96
C GLU A 626 -23.12 24.70 12.74
N LEU A 627 -22.89 25.25 11.55
CA LEU A 627 -22.98 24.53 10.29
C LEU A 627 -22.14 25.16 9.17
N PHE A 628 -21.82 24.33 8.19
CA PHE A 628 -21.09 24.70 6.98
C PHE A 628 -21.91 24.34 5.75
N VAL A 629 -21.91 25.23 4.76
CA VAL A 629 -22.66 25.07 3.51
C VAL A 629 -21.69 25.16 2.35
N SER A 630 -21.52 24.07 1.60
CA SER A 630 -20.74 24.07 0.37
C SER A 630 -21.59 24.55 -0.81
N THR A 631 -20.99 25.36 -1.67
CA THR A 631 -21.66 26.03 -2.78
C THR A 631 -20.74 26.14 -3.98
N ASN A 632 -21.30 26.53 -5.13
CA ASN A 632 -20.50 26.87 -6.31
C ASN A 632 -19.50 28.03 -6.07
N SER A 633 -19.69 28.85 -5.03
CA SER A 633 -18.81 29.97 -4.69
C SER A 633 -17.80 29.65 -3.57
N GLY A 634 -17.77 28.41 -3.06
CA GLY A 634 -16.96 28.01 -1.90
C GLY A 634 -17.81 27.64 -0.68
N VAL A 635 -17.22 27.69 0.51
CA VAL A 635 -17.89 27.29 1.78
C VAL A 635 -18.34 28.52 2.58
N PHE A 636 -19.53 28.41 3.17
CA PHE A 636 -20.08 29.40 4.11
C PHE A 636 -20.26 28.78 5.49
N HIS A 637 -19.97 29.53 6.54
CA HIS A 637 -20.07 29.12 7.94
C HIS A 637 -21.11 29.95 8.68
N SER A 638 -21.92 29.29 9.49
CA SER A 638 -22.87 29.91 10.41
C SER A 638 -22.69 29.31 11.79
N THR A 639 -22.85 30.15 12.82
CA THR A 639 -22.83 29.76 14.24
C THR A 639 -24.14 30.13 14.94
N ASP A 640 -25.19 30.47 14.19
CA ASP A 640 -26.44 31.05 14.70
C ASP A 640 -27.70 30.39 14.11
N PHE A 641 -27.61 29.08 13.82
CA PHE A 641 -28.67 28.28 13.21
C PHE A 641 -29.01 28.73 11.78
N GLY A 642 -28.00 29.15 11.02
CA GLY A 642 -28.14 29.52 9.61
C GLY A 642 -28.87 30.85 9.41
N LYS A 643 -28.93 31.74 10.41
CA LYS A 643 -29.53 33.07 10.28
C LYS A 643 -28.59 34.04 9.57
N THR A 644 -27.30 33.91 9.84
CA THR A 644 -26.25 34.67 9.15
C THR A 644 -25.11 33.74 8.75
N PHE A 645 -24.45 34.07 7.64
CA PHE A 645 -23.35 33.30 7.07
C PHE A 645 -22.14 34.18 6.80
N THR A 646 -20.96 33.64 7.09
CA THR A 646 -19.67 34.21 6.69
C THR A 646 -19.03 33.30 5.63
N SER A 647 -18.56 33.88 4.53
CA SER A 647 -17.80 33.13 3.54
C SER A 647 -16.42 32.77 4.08
N ILE A 648 -16.01 31.52 3.89
CA ILE A 648 -14.66 31.06 4.23
C ILE A 648 -13.76 31.24 3.00
N SER A 649 -12.63 31.92 3.18
CA SER A 649 -11.58 31.97 2.16
C SER A 649 -10.94 30.60 2.00
N GLY A 650 -10.79 30.10 0.78
CA GLY A 650 -10.27 28.76 0.56
C GLY A 650 -10.72 28.14 -0.76
N PRO A 651 -10.93 26.81 -0.80
CA PRO A 651 -11.43 26.12 -1.97
C PRO A 651 -12.75 26.71 -2.46
N SER A 652 -12.76 27.17 -3.72
CA SER A 652 -13.97 27.55 -4.45
C SER A 652 -14.67 26.31 -5.02
N ASN A 653 -15.86 26.49 -5.63
CA ASN A 653 -16.60 25.40 -6.26
C ASN A 653 -16.71 24.15 -5.34
N ALA A 654 -17.04 24.36 -4.07
CA ALA A 654 -16.99 23.32 -3.06
C ALA A 654 -18.11 22.30 -3.29
N HIS A 655 -17.76 21.07 -3.66
CA HIS A 655 -18.68 19.98 -3.98
C HIS A 655 -19.21 19.29 -2.72
N ALA A 656 -18.35 19.10 -1.73
CA ALA A 656 -18.71 18.55 -0.42
C ALA A 656 -17.97 19.28 0.70
N VAL A 657 -18.56 19.29 1.88
CA VAL A 657 -17.93 19.78 3.12
C VAL A 657 -18.27 18.81 4.24
N SER A 658 -17.30 18.56 5.12
CA SER A 658 -17.50 17.78 6.33
C SER A 658 -16.70 18.36 7.49
N VAL A 659 -17.16 18.07 8.71
CA VAL A 659 -16.55 18.49 9.97
C VAL A 659 -16.16 17.23 10.74
N GLY A 660 -14.88 17.10 11.10
CA GLY A 660 -14.37 15.98 11.89
C GLY A 660 -13.51 16.47 13.05
N LYS A 661 -13.27 15.59 14.01
CA LYS A 661 -12.51 15.91 15.22
C LYS A 661 -11.06 16.25 14.85
N GLY A 662 -10.55 17.33 15.42
CA GLY A 662 -9.15 17.74 15.33
C GLY A 662 -8.38 17.40 16.61
N GLU A 663 -7.16 17.91 16.72
CA GLU A 663 -6.35 17.76 17.94
C GLU A 663 -6.98 18.48 19.14
N GLY A 664 -6.90 17.86 20.32
CA GLY A 664 -7.45 18.41 21.55
C GLY A 664 -8.96 18.64 21.48
N SER A 665 -9.38 19.91 21.57
CA SER A 665 -10.79 20.32 21.47
C SER A 665 -11.13 20.97 20.12
N ALA A 666 -10.22 20.95 19.15
CA ALA A 666 -10.42 21.54 17.83
C ALA A 666 -11.26 20.62 16.93
N TRP A 667 -11.78 21.21 15.85
CA TRP A 667 -12.48 20.52 14.78
C TRP A 667 -11.85 20.91 13.45
N ASN A 668 -11.65 19.92 12.59
CA ASN A 668 -11.13 20.09 11.24
C ASN A 668 -12.29 20.20 10.24
N LEU A 669 -12.11 21.08 9.25
CA LEU A 669 -12.92 21.11 8.03
C LEU A 669 -12.24 20.29 6.95
N TYR A 670 -13.03 19.48 6.24
CA TYR A 670 -12.63 18.76 5.04
C TYR A 670 -13.52 19.17 3.88
N VAL A 671 -12.94 19.51 2.73
CA VAL A 671 -13.67 20.07 1.59
C VAL A 671 -13.15 19.48 0.29
N PHE A 672 -14.05 18.93 -0.52
CA PHE A 672 -13.79 18.74 -1.94
C PHE A 672 -14.07 20.06 -2.66
N GLY A 673 -13.05 20.67 -3.26
CA GLY A 673 -13.19 21.94 -3.95
C GLY A 673 -11.98 22.28 -4.82
N GLU A 674 -11.96 23.49 -5.36
CA GLU A 674 -10.91 23.98 -6.25
C GLU A 674 -10.03 25.02 -5.55
N ALA A 675 -8.73 24.78 -5.52
CA ALA A 675 -7.73 25.75 -5.08
C ALA A 675 -6.53 25.78 -6.05
N ALA A 676 -5.41 26.37 -5.64
CA ALA A 676 -4.22 26.53 -6.49
C ALA A 676 -3.68 25.21 -7.06
N ASP A 677 -3.79 24.12 -6.29
CA ASP A 677 -3.32 22.78 -6.67
C ASP A 677 -4.38 21.98 -7.46
N GLY A 678 -5.52 22.58 -7.79
CA GLY A 678 -6.59 21.99 -8.60
C GLY A 678 -7.81 21.55 -7.78
N LYS A 679 -8.65 20.71 -8.38
CA LYS A 679 -9.86 20.15 -7.76
C LYS A 679 -9.49 18.91 -6.94
N LYS A 680 -9.52 19.03 -5.61
CA LYS A 680 -8.98 18.04 -4.66
C LYS A 680 -9.70 18.04 -3.30
N LEU A 681 -9.34 17.10 -2.43
CA LEU A 681 -9.63 17.17 -0.99
C LEU A 681 -8.65 18.10 -0.27
N TYR A 682 -9.19 19.16 0.32
CA TYR A 682 -8.48 20.08 1.18
C TYR A 682 -8.94 19.94 2.63
N ALA A 683 -8.04 20.21 3.57
CA ALA A 683 -8.36 20.20 5.00
C ALA A 683 -7.90 21.50 5.69
N SER A 684 -8.59 21.88 6.75
CA SER A 684 -8.27 23.03 7.59
C SER A 684 -8.50 22.69 9.06
N ALA A 685 -7.54 22.97 9.94
CA ALA A 685 -7.67 22.78 11.39
C ALA A 685 -8.01 24.08 12.14
N ASP A 686 -8.18 25.18 11.42
CA ASP A 686 -8.41 26.53 11.95
C ASP A 686 -9.70 27.14 11.36
N LEU A 687 -10.67 26.28 11.03
CA LEU A 687 -11.99 26.64 10.51
C LEU A 687 -11.93 27.53 9.24
N GLY A 688 -10.94 27.26 8.39
CA GLY A 688 -10.81 27.86 7.07
C GLY A 688 -9.89 29.07 6.98
N ALA A 689 -9.14 29.39 8.05
CA ALA A 689 -8.12 30.43 7.98
C ALA A 689 -6.90 29.98 7.14
N SER A 690 -6.59 28.69 7.14
CA SER A 690 -5.60 28.08 6.25
C SER A 690 -6.01 26.69 5.79
N TRP A 691 -5.48 26.27 4.63
CA TRP A 691 -5.85 25.02 3.96
C TRP A 691 -4.60 24.23 3.56
N VAL A 692 -4.71 22.91 3.62
CA VAL A 692 -3.71 21.95 3.13
C VAL A 692 -4.33 21.01 2.09
N ASP A 693 -3.57 20.67 1.04
CA ASP A 693 -3.92 19.56 0.14
C ASP A 693 -3.72 18.23 0.88
N LEU A 694 -4.83 17.57 1.22
CA LEU A 694 -4.82 16.30 1.95
C LEU A 694 -4.73 15.09 1.00
N GLN A 695 -5.17 15.26 -0.25
CA GLN A 695 -5.21 14.21 -1.27
C GLN A 695 -3.84 13.99 -1.92
N GLY A 696 -3.13 15.09 -2.23
CA GLY A 696 -1.89 15.07 -3.02
C GLY A 696 -2.09 14.46 -4.40
N THR A 697 -1.47 13.30 -4.64
CA THR A 697 -1.53 12.57 -5.92
C THR A 697 -2.37 11.30 -5.86
N TYR A 698 -3.04 11.04 -4.74
CA TYR A 698 -3.92 9.87 -4.62
C TYR A 698 -5.24 10.10 -5.38
N SER A 699 -5.79 9.05 -5.96
CA SER A 699 -7.04 9.10 -6.71
C SER A 699 -8.25 8.74 -5.84
N PHE A 700 -9.30 9.53 -5.98
CA PHE A 700 -10.65 9.20 -5.51
C PHE A 700 -11.66 9.07 -6.66
N GLY A 701 -11.17 9.01 -7.91
CA GLY A 701 -12.01 9.07 -9.10
C GLY A 701 -12.71 10.43 -9.23
N ALA A 702 -13.98 10.42 -9.66
CA ALA A 702 -14.77 11.64 -9.84
C ALA A 702 -15.24 12.18 -8.47
N LEU A 703 -14.72 13.34 -8.06
CA LEU A 703 -14.98 13.88 -6.71
C LEU A 703 -16.44 14.30 -6.51
N ASP A 704 -17.15 14.65 -7.59
CA ASP A 704 -18.55 15.09 -7.52
C ASP A 704 -19.50 13.94 -7.16
N GLY A 705 -19.05 12.70 -7.33
CA GLY A 705 -19.77 11.49 -6.94
C GLY A 705 -19.20 10.83 -5.68
N ALA A 706 -18.22 11.45 -5.01
CA ALA A 706 -17.59 10.89 -3.81
C ALA A 706 -18.30 11.37 -2.53
N ALA A 707 -18.45 10.46 -1.57
CA ALA A 707 -18.92 10.79 -0.23
C ALA A 707 -17.76 11.26 0.66
N LEU A 708 -17.98 12.21 1.56
CA LEU A 708 -16.95 12.76 2.45
C LEU A 708 -17.47 12.86 3.88
N VAL A 709 -16.79 12.20 4.82
CA VAL A 709 -17.08 12.36 6.25
C VAL A 709 -15.82 12.40 7.10
N GLY A 710 -15.66 13.45 7.90
CA GLY A 710 -14.66 13.50 8.98
C GLY A 710 -15.13 12.66 10.16
N SER A 711 -14.21 11.94 10.82
CA SER A 711 -14.57 11.19 12.04
C SER A 711 -15.06 12.14 13.11
N ALA A 712 -16.19 11.80 13.73
CA ALA A 712 -16.69 12.54 14.88
C ALA A 712 -16.04 12.09 16.21
N ASN A 713 -15.29 10.98 16.20
CA ASN A 713 -14.74 10.36 17.42
C ASN A 713 -13.21 10.42 17.48
N GLU A 714 -12.53 10.29 16.34
CA GLU A 714 -11.07 10.21 16.23
C GLU A 714 -10.45 11.45 15.57
N ALA A 715 -9.38 11.95 16.18
CA ALA A 715 -8.71 13.16 15.73
C ALA A 715 -8.00 12.94 14.38
N ASN A 716 -8.21 13.87 13.45
CA ASN A 716 -7.60 13.90 12.12
C ASN A 716 -7.91 12.69 11.22
N VAL A 717 -9.00 11.97 11.49
CA VAL A 717 -9.47 10.90 10.62
C VAL A 717 -10.52 11.45 9.65
N VAL A 718 -10.38 11.09 8.37
CA VAL A 718 -11.36 11.40 7.32
C VAL A 718 -11.57 10.20 6.41
N TYR A 719 -12.81 9.97 6.02
CA TYR A 719 -13.26 8.90 5.13
C TYR A 719 -13.80 9.48 3.83
N VAL A 720 -13.40 8.86 2.72
CA VAL A 720 -13.81 9.19 1.35
C VAL A 720 -14.46 7.96 0.74
N GLY A 721 -15.77 8.02 0.51
CA GLY A 721 -16.50 7.00 -0.23
C GLY A 721 -16.34 7.22 -1.73
N THR A 722 -15.90 6.21 -2.45
CA THR A 722 -15.61 6.30 -3.89
C THR A 722 -16.61 5.51 -4.73
N ASN A 723 -16.59 5.72 -6.05
CA ASN A 723 -17.35 4.90 -6.99
C ASN A 723 -16.42 3.83 -7.60
N GLY A 724 -16.29 2.67 -6.92
CA GLY A 724 -15.49 1.54 -7.41
C GLY A 724 -14.22 1.24 -6.62
N ARG A 725 -13.88 2.02 -5.59
CA ARG A 725 -12.74 1.74 -4.69
C ARG A 725 -13.14 1.64 -3.22
N GLY A 726 -14.42 1.41 -2.92
CA GLY A 726 -14.94 1.36 -1.55
C GLY A 726 -14.71 2.67 -0.79
N VAL A 727 -14.48 2.57 0.53
CA VAL A 727 -14.13 3.72 1.37
C VAL A 727 -12.62 3.77 1.55
N MET A 728 -12.03 4.92 1.25
CA MET A 728 -10.64 5.23 1.55
C MET A 728 -10.56 6.12 2.79
N TYR A 729 -9.50 6.02 3.58
CA TYR A 729 -9.31 6.84 4.77
C TYR A 729 -7.84 7.15 5.05
N THR A 730 -7.63 8.18 5.86
CA THR A 730 -6.32 8.56 6.40
C THR A 730 -6.44 9.12 7.81
N SER A 731 -5.33 9.08 8.55
CA SER A 731 -5.19 9.61 9.92
C SER A 731 -3.90 10.43 10.04
N CYS A 732 -3.87 11.59 9.40
CA CYS A 732 -2.70 12.47 9.35
C CYS A 732 -3.03 13.83 9.97
N PRO A 733 -2.15 14.43 10.79
CA PRO A 733 -2.42 15.74 11.37
C PRO A 733 -2.74 16.78 10.31
N VAL A 734 -3.88 17.46 10.46
CA VAL A 734 -4.25 18.63 9.63
C VAL A 734 -3.49 19.84 10.17
N SER A 735 -2.15 19.79 10.11
CA SER A 735 -1.30 20.88 10.58
C SER A 735 -0.71 21.61 9.39
N ASN A 736 -0.93 22.92 9.30
CA ASN A 736 -0.09 23.80 8.49
C ASN A 736 1.23 24.10 9.23
N SER A 737 1.90 23.04 9.70
CA SER A 737 3.27 23.18 10.14
C SER A 737 4.10 23.36 8.87
N ASN A 738 4.66 24.55 8.67
CA ASN A 738 5.70 24.76 7.67
C ASN A 738 6.96 23.93 7.96
N LEU A 739 7.02 23.24 9.10
CA LEU A 739 8.14 22.35 9.43
C LEU A 739 8.14 21.14 8.51
N HIS A 740 9.30 20.87 7.93
CA HIS A 740 9.57 19.71 7.08
C HIS A 740 11.02 19.26 7.28
N LEU A 741 11.29 18.01 6.95
CA LEU A 741 12.65 17.54 6.72
C LEU A 741 13.25 18.17 5.46
N ALA A 742 14.47 18.69 5.59
CA ALA A 742 15.28 19.19 4.50
C ALA A 742 16.74 18.75 4.68
N HIS A 743 17.56 19.03 3.66
CA HIS A 743 19.01 18.95 3.76
C HIS A 743 19.60 20.33 4.10
N PRO A 744 20.57 20.41 5.02
CA PRO A 744 21.23 21.66 5.34
C PRO A 744 22.20 22.10 4.23
N THR A 745 22.42 23.41 4.14
CA THR A 745 23.54 23.99 3.38
C THR A 745 24.87 23.76 4.09
N PRO A 746 26.03 23.98 3.44
CA PRO A 746 27.33 23.97 4.11
C PRO A 746 27.41 24.93 5.31
N GLU A 747 26.79 26.12 5.22
CA GLU A 747 26.77 27.08 6.33
C GLU A 747 25.86 26.59 7.48
N GLU A 748 24.70 26.00 7.17
CA GLU A 748 23.83 25.37 8.17
C GLU A 748 24.53 24.19 8.84
N CYS A 749 25.33 23.39 8.12
CA CYS A 749 26.18 22.34 8.71
C CYS A 749 27.17 22.93 9.72
N ILE A 750 27.87 24.01 9.37
CA ILE A 750 28.79 24.69 10.31
C ILE A 750 28.03 25.19 11.54
N GLN A 751 26.82 25.73 11.37
CA GLN A 751 25.97 26.15 12.49
C GLN A 751 25.61 24.97 13.39
N ILE A 752 25.15 23.84 12.80
CA ILE A 752 24.80 22.60 13.51
C ILE A 752 26.00 22.10 14.32
N TRP A 753 27.17 21.98 13.69
CA TRP A 753 28.39 21.55 14.37
C TRP A 753 28.76 22.53 15.49
N THR A 754 28.66 23.84 15.24
CA THR A 754 28.97 24.85 16.26
C THR A 754 28.07 24.73 17.50
N ILE A 755 26.75 24.62 17.31
CA ILE A 755 25.80 24.55 18.42
C ILE A 755 25.83 23.21 19.16
N ALA A 756 26.27 22.14 18.50
CA ALA A 756 26.36 20.81 19.08
C ALA A 756 27.76 20.49 19.63
N ALA A 757 28.73 21.41 19.48
CA ALA A 757 30.12 21.20 19.85
C ALA A 757 30.33 20.93 21.34
N ASP A 758 29.55 21.54 22.24
CA ASP A 758 29.71 21.28 23.67
C ASP A 758 29.28 19.89 24.09
N GLU A 759 28.36 19.28 23.33
CA GLU A 759 28.07 17.86 23.50
C GLU A 759 29.19 17.03 22.90
N TRP A 760 29.75 17.45 21.76
CA TRP A 760 30.38 16.52 20.84
C TRP A 760 31.82 16.78 20.42
N LYS A 761 32.49 17.84 20.84
CA LYS A 761 33.84 18.16 20.33
C LYS A 761 34.97 17.27 20.85
N ASP A 762 34.68 16.29 21.71
CA ASP A 762 35.68 15.50 22.41
C ASP A 762 36.75 16.42 23.06
N SER A 763 38.04 16.07 22.97
CA SER A 763 39.18 16.89 23.41
C SER A 763 39.60 18.00 22.45
N LEU A 764 38.92 18.16 21.30
CA LEU A 764 39.29 19.16 20.30
C LEU A 764 38.79 20.56 20.67
N THR A 765 39.51 21.58 20.19
CA THR A 765 38.98 22.96 20.21
C THR A 765 37.86 23.09 19.19
N LEU A 766 36.91 24.02 19.41
CA LEU A 766 35.80 24.24 18.49
C LEU A 766 36.22 24.40 17.00
N PRO A 767 37.26 25.19 16.65
CA PRO A 767 37.72 25.28 15.26
C PRO A 767 38.23 23.95 14.70
N LEU A 768 38.96 23.17 15.50
CA LEU A 768 39.47 21.85 15.07
C LEU A 768 38.34 20.84 14.91
N TYR A 769 37.35 20.89 15.79
CA TYR A 769 36.17 20.05 15.71
C TYR A 769 35.36 20.33 14.44
N ILE A 770 35.10 21.60 14.09
CA ILE A 770 34.43 21.95 12.82
C ILE A 770 35.23 21.44 11.61
N LEU A 771 36.57 21.51 11.65
CA LEU A 771 37.43 20.98 10.59
C LEU A 771 37.40 19.44 10.52
N GLU A 772 37.40 18.75 11.66
CA GLU A 772 37.21 17.30 11.72
C GLU A 772 35.86 16.93 11.14
N SER A 773 34.83 17.69 11.52
CA SER A 773 33.47 17.47 11.06
C SER A 773 33.39 17.54 9.53
N ALA A 774 33.85 18.64 8.95
CA ALA A 774 33.91 18.77 7.50
C ALA A 774 34.77 17.68 6.83
N TYR A 775 35.87 17.26 7.45
CA TYR A 775 36.72 16.19 6.94
C TYR A 775 36.02 14.83 6.91
N LEU A 776 35.27 14.49 7.96
CA LEU A 776 34.59 13.20 8.07
C LEU A 776 33.46 13.00 7.06
N THR A 777 32.95 14.06 6.43
CA THR A 777 31.99 13.93 5.32
C THR A 777 32.65 13.43 4.03
N THR A 778 33.98 13.45 3.96
CA THR A 778 34.77 13.11 2.76
C THR A 778 35.43 11.73 2.80
N VAL A 779 35.31 11.02 3.92
CA VAL A 779 35.96 9.72 4.13
C VAL A 779 35.10 8.58 3.51
N PRO A 780 35.67 7.39 3.24
CA PRO A 780 35.04 6.39 2.37
C PRO A 780 33.58 6.01 2.69
N LEU A 781 33.22 5.82 3.96
CA LEU A 781 31.83 5.51 4.35
C LEU A 781 30.84 6.68 4.13
N ALA A 782 31.32 7.92 4.17
CA ALA A 782 30.48 9.13 4.16
C ALA A 782 30.42 9.82 2.78
N ARG A 783 31.47 9.69 1.97
CA ARG A 783 31.56 10.29 0.63
C ARG A 783 30.51 9.71 -0.32
N ASP A 784 30.32 10.36 -1.47
CA ASP A 784 29.53 9.85 -2.59
C ASP A 784 28.10 9.43 -2.20
N GLY A 785 27.47 10.19 -1.30
CA GLY A 785 26.13 9.91 -0.77
C GLY A 785 26.07 8.89 0.36
N GLY A 786 27.19 8.31 0.80
CA GLY A 786 27.22 7.36 1.92
C GLY A 786 26.72 7.94 3.25
N MET A 787 26.80 9.25 3.43
CA MET A 787 26.19 9.99 4.54
C MET A 787 25.23 11.07 4.03
N THR A 788 24.08 11.21 4.70
CA THR A 788 23.11 12.28 4.47
C THR A 788 22.82 13.02 5.78
N THR A 789 22.88 14.36 5.75
CA THR A 789 22.47 15.19 6.90
C THR A 789 21.03 15.67 6.72
N TRP A 790 20.27 15.66 7.80
CA TRP A 790 18.86 16.00 7.84
C TRP A 790 18.61 17.11 8.85
N VAL A 791 17.70 18.03 8.53
CA VAL A 791 17.24 19.09 9.42
C VAL A 791 15.72 19.22 9.40
N LEU A 792 15.10 19.43 10.56
CA LEU A 792 13.71 19.89 10.65
C LEU A 792 13.71 21.42 10.66
N VAL A 793 13.09 22.04 9.66
CA VAL A 793 13.13 23.48 9.41
C VAL A 793 11.81 24.00 8.88
N ASP A 794 11.56 25.30 9.04
CA ASP A 794 10.41 25.99 8.45
C ASP A 794 10.63 26.23 6.94
N LYS A 795 9.79 25.63 6.08
CA LYS A 795 9.84 25.72 4.61
C LYS A 795 9.58 27.13 4.07
N SER A 796 8.94 28.00 4.85
CA SER A 796 8.66 29.38 4.43
C SER A 796 9.88 30.29 4.53
N ARG A 797 10.95 29.83 5.19
CA ARG A 797 12.19 30.59 5.36
C ARG A 797 13.30 30.04 4.46
N PRO A 798 14.06 30.90 3.75
CA PRO A 798 15.11 30.43 2.86
C PRO A 798 16.26 29.76 3.64
N PRO A 799 17.03 28.87 2.99
CA PRO A 799 18.22 28.28 3.59
C PRO A 799 19.18 29.36 4.11
N ASN A 800 19.90 29.08 5.20
CA ASN A 800 20.75 29.99 5.97
C ASN A 800 20.02 31.08 6.78
N GLU A 801 18.72 31.28 6.56
CA GLU A 801 17.90 32.21 7.36
C GLU A 801 16.88 31.49 8.24
N ARG A 802 16.65 30.19 8.02
CA ARG A 802 15.70 29.35 8.78
C ARG A 802 16.32 28.80 10.07
N ASP A 803 15.49 28.63 11.10
CA ASP A 803 15.91 27.96 12.32
C ASP A 803 16.00 26.44 12.11
N VAL A 804 17.12 25.83 12.52
CA VAL A 804 17.27 24.37 12.60
C VAL A 804 16.69 23.88 13.93
N PHE A 805 15.50 23.30 13.90
CA PHE A 805 14.79 22.85 15.11
C PHE A 805 15.33 21.52 15.64
N CYS A 806 15.74 20.63 14.74
CA CYS A 806 16.37 19.35 15.04
C CYS A 806 17.22 18.92 13.83
N SER A 807 18.31 18.20 14.06
CA SER A 807 19.16 17.64 13.00
C SER A 807 19.62 16.23 13.31
N CYS A 808 19.96 15.44 12.30
CA CYS A 808 20.68 14.19 12.45
C CYS A 808 21.46 13.84 11.18
N GLU A 809 22.21 12.75 11.22
CA GLU A 809 22.94 12.18 10.09
C GLU A 809 22.54 10.73 9.90
N THR A 810 22.51 10.26 8.65
CA THR A 810 22.24 8.87 8.31
C THR A 810 23.33 8.31 7.41
N PHE A 811 23.85 7.13 7.76
CA PHE A 811 24.87 6.41 7.02
C PHE A 811 24.26 5.20 6.31
N ARG A 812 24.49 5.07 5.01
CA ARG A 812 24.13 3.88 4.24
C ARG A 812 25.08 2.74 4.57
N LYS A 813 24.56 1.63 5.11
CA LYS A 813 25.37 0.48 5.52
C LYS A 813 24.91 -0.81 4.84
N ARG A 814 25.86 -1.64 4.41
CA ARG A 814 25.58 -3.00 3.94
C ARG A 814 25.30 -3.91 5.12
N CYS A 815 24.32 -4.78 4.96
CA CYS A 815 23.83 -5.65 6.01
C CYS A 815 23.49 -7.04 5.45
N LEU A 816 23.66 -8.07 6.27
CA LEU A 816 23.14 -9.42 6.01
C LEU A 816 21.98 -9.70 6.96
N VAL A 817 20.90 -10.23 6.39
CA VAL A 817 19.74 -10.74 7.11
C VAL A 817 19.70 -12.25 6.96
N SER A 818 19.46 -12.97 8.06
CA SER A 818 19.19 -14.40 8.05
C SER A 818 17.82 -14.67 8.66
N ASP A 819 16.99 -15.45 7.98
CA ASP A 819 15.78 -16.01 8.58
C ASP A 819 16.12 -17.18 9.55
N SER A 820 15.09 -17.77 10.17
CA SER A 820 15.24 -18.90 11.09
C SER A 820 15.74 -20.18 10.42
N MET A 821 15.61 -20.30 9.09
CA MET A 821 16.10 -21.43 8.30
C MET A 821 17.55 -21.24 7.81
N GLY A 822 18.17 -20.09 8.06
CA GLY A 822 19.51 -19.77 7.58
C GLY A 822 19.54 -19.23 6.15
N ASN A 823 18.41 -18.84 5.57
CA ASN A 823 18.40 -18.18 4.27
C ASN A 823 18.88 -16.74 4.43
N MET A 824 19.93 -16.40 3.69
CA MET A 824 20.57 -15.09 3.79
C MET A 824 20.20 -14.18 2.62
N THR A 825 20.06 -12.88 2.92
CA THR A 825 19.95 -11.82 1.91
C THR A 825 20.86 -10.65 2.28
N GLU A 826 21.57 -10.11 1.30
CA GLU A 826 22.34 -8.88 1.46
C GLU A 826 21.46 -7.67 1.13
N VAL A 827 21.43 -6.68 2.03
CA VAL A 827 20.48 -5.56 2.01
C VAL A 827 21.13 -4.29 2.57
N ILE A 828 20.39 -3.17 2.56
CA ILE A 828 20.83 -1.90 3.13
C ILE A 828 20.12 -1.62 4.44
N ILE A 829 20.86 -1.11 5.43
CA ILE A 829 20.32 -0.53 6.65
C ILE A 829 20.89 0.88 6.86
N HIS A 830 20.08 1.83 7.34
CA HIS A 830 20.56 3.19 7.62
C HIS A 830 20.96 3.35 9.08
N GLY A 831 22.22 3.70 9.33
CA GLY A 831 22.72 4.05 10.64
C GLY A 831 22.43 5.52 10.98
N ILE A 832 21.60 5.80 11.98
CA ILE A 832 21.28 7.16 12.41
C ILE A 832 22.26 7.61 13.49
N ALA A 833 22.83 8.78 13.31
CA ALA A 833 23.80 9.39 14.23
C ALA A 833 23.45 10.85 14.52
N SER A 834 24.02 11.37 15.61
CA SER A 834 24.03 12.81 15.95
C SER A 834 22.65 13.48 15.93
N VAL A 835 21.63 12.81 16.47
CA VAL A 835 20.30 13.41 16.68
C VAL A 835 20.43 14.55 17.69
N PHE A 836 20.32 15.79 17.21
CA PHE A 836 20.49 17.00 18.00
C PHE A 836 19.23 17.87 17.99
N CYS A 837 18.82 18.33 19.16
CA CYS A 837 17.81 19.37 19.31
C CYS A 837 18.39 20.43 20.26
N SER A 838 18.52 21.66 19.76
CA SER A 838 19.07 22.79 20.54
C SER A 838 18.23 23.01 21.79
N GLU A 839 18.87 23.39 22.90
CA GLU A 839 18.22 23.55 24.21
C GLU A 839 16.97 24.44 24.15
N LYS A 840 17.02 25.53 23.37
CA LYS A 840 15.88 26.46 23.18
C LYS A 840 14.62 25.80 22.58
N PHE A 841 14.76 24.63 21.96
CA PHE A 841 13.71 23.90 21.25
C PHE A 841 13.33 22.57 21.90
N ARG A 842 14.06 22.13 22.93
CA ARG A 842 13.78 20.88 23.66
C ARG A 842 12.40 20.97 24.36
N GLY A 843 11.74 19.82 24.52
CA GLY A 843 10.41 19.72 25.16
C GLY A 843 9.22 20.13 24.28
N ARG A 844 9.44 20.57 23.04
CA ARG A 844 8.38 21.05 22.11
C ARG A 844 7.98 20.04 21.04
N GLY A 845 8.42 18.79 21.16
CA GLY A 845 8.09 17.72 20.21
C GLY A 845 8.89 17.70 18.90
N TYR A 846 9.78 18.67 18.63
CA TYR A 846 10.51 18.74 17.35
C TYR A 846 11.41 17.52 17.08
N ALA A 847 12.13 17.01 18.07
CA ALA A 847 12.95 15.81 17.89
C ALA A 847 12.07 14.57 17.58
N ALA A 848 10.92 14.43 18.23
CA ALA A 848 9.98 13.36 17.94
C ALA A 848 9.38 13.48 16.53
N ARG A 849 9.03 14.70 16.11
CA ARG A 849 8.56 14.97 14.75
C ARG A 849 9.63 14.65 13.70
N HIS A 850 10.86 15.13 13.91
CA HIS A 850 12.01 14.87 13.05
C HIS A 850 12.24 13.37 12.86
N MET A 851 12.31 12.60 13.96
CA MET A 851 12.53 11.15 13.89
C MET A 851 11.37 10.40 13.23
N LYS A 852 10.12 10.80 13.45
CA LYS A 852 8.95 10.20 12.79
C LYS A 852 8.96 10.43 11.28
N GLU A 853 9.21 11.66 10.83
CA GLU A 853 9.32 11.95 9.40
C GLU A 853 10.52 11.22 8.77
N LEU A 854 11.64 11.16 9.49
CA LEU A 854 12.85 10.51 9.02
C LEU A 854 12.62 9.00 8.82
N ALA A 855 11.97 8.34 9.76
CA ALA A 855 11.58 6.93 9.64
C ALA A 855 10.77 6.67 8.36
N THR A 856 9.84 7.56 8.01
CA THR A 856 9.03 7.44 6.79
C THR A 856 9.90 7.61 5.54
N VAL A 857 10.80 8.59 5.52
CA VAL A 857 11.68 8.84 4.37
C VAL A 857 12.66 7.68 4.14
N LEU A 858 13.26 7.14 5.21
CA LEU A 858 14.30 6.10 5.11
C LEU A 858 13.81 4.78 4.51
N ARG A 859 12.50 4.49 4.52
CA ARG A 859 11.93 3.28 3.89
C ARG A 859 12.20 3.18 2.38
N GLY A 860 12.30 4.32 1.71
CA GLY A 860 12.61 4.39 0.27
C GLY A 860 13.87 5.20 -0.04
N TRP A 861 14.66 5.58 0.96
CA TRP A 861 15.85 6.41 0.74
C TRP A 861 17.01 5.55 0.23
N GLN A 862 17.62 5.97 -0.88
CA GLN A 862 18.74 5.25 -1.53
C GLN A 862 18.37 3.83 -1.97
N SER A 863 17.10 3.62 -2.35
CA SER A 863 16.60 2.33 -2.81
C SER A 863 17.24 1.87 -4.14
N GLU A 864 17.80 2.80 -4.91
CA GLU A 864 18.56 2.52 -6.13
C GLU A 864 19.80 1.65 -5.87
N ASP A 865 20.30 1.62 -4.63
CA ASP A 865 21.48 0.84 -4.23
C ASP A 865 21.13 -0.50 -3.56
N GLY A 866 19.83 -0.80 -3.38
CA GLY A 866 19.33 -2.01 -2.74
C GLY A 866 18.12 -1.78 -1.84
N LYS A 867 17.46 -2.86 -1.39
CA LYS A 867 16.30 -2.77 -0.48
C LYS A 867 16.76 -2.25 0.89
N ALA A 868 16.23 -1.10 1.31
CA ALA A 868 16.36 -0.59 2.66
C ALA A 868 15.40 -1.37 3.59
N ILE A 869 15.95 -2.09 4.56
CA ILE A 869 15.20 -3.00 5.46
C ILE A 869 14.98 -2.45 6.86
N GLY A 870 15.61 -1.32 7.20
CA GLY A 870 15.50 -0.75 8.53
C GLY A 870 16.47 0.40 8.78
N SER A 871 16.46 0.86 10.03
CA SER A 871 17.45 1.80 10.54
C SER A 871 17.90 1.44 11.96
N VAL A 872 19.15 1.74 12.28
CA VAL A 872 19.76 1.47 13.58
C VAL A 872 20.32 2.75 14.19
N LEU A 873 20.11 2.93 15.50
CA LEU A 873 20.68 4.02 16.27
C LEU A 873 21.24 3.51 17.59
N TYR A 874 22.08 4.32 18.24
CA TYR A 874 22.64 4.01 19.55
C TYR A 874 22.25 5.12 20.53
N SER A 875 21.26 4.85 21.39
CA SER A 875 20.66 5.84 22.25
C SER A 875 21.53 6.17 23.46
N ASP A 876 21.90 7.44 23.60
CA ASP A 876 22.57 7.99 24.80
C ASP A 876 21.58 8.54 25.86
N ILE A 877 20.28 8.35 25.64
CA ILE A 877 19.19 8.79 26.53
C ILE A 877 18.33 7.62 27.03
N GLY A 878 18.89 6.41 27.01
CA GLY A 878 18.27 5.18 27.49
C GLY A 878 17.30 4.53 26.49
N LYS A 879 16.58 3.51 26.99
CA LYS A 879 15.74 2.60 26.19
C LYS A 879 14.39 3.19 25.78
N GLU A 880 13.82 4.11 26.57
CA GLU A 880 12.41 4.46 26.42
C GLU A 880 12.10 5.43 25.27
N TYR A 881 12.95 6.43 25.03
CA TYR A 881 12.60 7.55 24.16
C TYR A 881 12.34 7.12 22.71
N TYR A 882 13.28 6.37 22.11
CA TYR A 882 13.17 5.92 20.73
C TYR A 882 12.24 4.70 20.58
N THR A 883 12.04 3.92 21.66
CA THR A 883 11.01 2.86 21.68
C THR A 883 9.62 3.43 21.40
N LYS A 884 9.29 4.60 21.96
CA LYS A 884 8.02 5.30 21.68
C LYS A 884 7.85 5.73 20.21
N MET A 885 8.91 5.62 19.41
CA MET A 885 8.93 5.95 17.98
C MET A 885 9.19 4.71 17.10
N GLY A 886 9.27 3.51 17.67
CA GLY A 886 9.42 2.24 16.96
C GLY A 886 10.82 1.64 16.89
N TRP A 887 11.86 2.31 17.42
CA TRP A 887 13.19 1.68 17.52
C TRP A 887 13.27 0.82 18.78
N THR A 888 13.28 -0.49 18.58
CA THR A 888 13.33 -1.48 19.66
C THR A 888 14.77 -1.70 20.13
N PRO A 889 15.06 -1.56 21.44
CA PRO A 889 16.39 -1.84 21.98
C PRO A 889 16.81 -3.29 21.74
N ASN A 890 18.07 -3.49 21.34
CA ASN A 890 18.64 -4.83 21.27
C ASN A 890 18.60 -5.47 22.68
N PRO A 891 18.32 -6.78 22.81
CA PRO A 891 18.15 -7.42 24.12
C PRO A 891 19.37 -7.26 25.04
N ILE A 892 20.58 -7.28 24.46
CA ILE A 892 21.86 -7.18 25.17
C ILE A 892 22.66 -6.01 24.62
N ASN A 893 23.19 -5.20 25.53
CA ASN A 893 24.04 -4.04 25.26
C ASN A 893 25.26 -4.04 26.19
N GLY A 894 25.95 -5.17 26.30
CA GLY A 894 27.13 -5.34 27.14
C GLY A 894 28.45 -4.86 26.53
N HIS A 895 29.44 -4.61 27.37
CA HIS A 895 30.85 -4.50 26.98
C HIS A 895 31.78 -4.95 28.12
N LEU A 896 32.99 -5.38 27.76
CA LEU A 896 34.09 -5.63 28.71
C LEU A 896 34.99 -4.40 28.78
N VAL A 897 35.45 -4.07 29.98
CA VAL A 897 36.41 -3.01 30.27
C VAL A 897 37.69 -3.63 30.80
N LEU A 898 38.83 -3.31 30.19
CA LEU A 898 40.16 -3.72 30.68
C LEU A 898 41.01 -2.47 30.98
N PRO A 899 41.85 -2.49 32.02
CA PRO A 899 42.75 -1.38 32.30
C PRO A 899 43.91 -1.34 31.29
N PRO A 900 44.50 -0.16 31.03
CA PRO A 900 45.77 -0.05 30.33
C PRO A 900 46.88 -0.66 31.19
N VAL A 901 47.81 -1.40 30.57
CA VAL A 901 48.90 -2.06 31.29
C VAL A 901 50.20 -1.87 30.51
N MET A 902 51.21 -1.31 31.17
CA MET A 902 52.56 -1.19 30.62
C MET A 902 53.24 -2.56 30.62
N LEU A 903 53.19 -3.27 29.50
CA LEU A 903 53.79 -4.60 29.34
C LEU A 903 54.50 -4.74 27.99
N LYS A 904 55.43 -5.70 27.91
CA LYS A 904 56.06 -6.06 26.63
C LYS A 904 55.08 -6.92 25.82
N ILE A 905 54.65 -6.41 24.66
CA ILE A 905 53.73 -7.12 23.75
C ILE A 905 54.24 -8.55 23.52
N PRO A 906 53.39 -9.59 23.69
CA PRO A 906 53.79 -10.97 23.48
C PRO A 906 54.36 -11.18 22.08
N ALA A 907 55.47 -11.93 21.96
CA ALA A 907 56.13 -12.18 20.67
C ALA A 907 55.26 -12.97 19.67
N THR A 908 54.19 -13.60 20.16
CA THR A 908 53.18 -14.31 19.37
C THR A 908 52.13 -13.39 18.73
N SER A 909 52.10 -12.12 19.13
CA SER A 909 51.17 -11.09 18.63
C SER A 909 51.88 -10.19 17.61
N HIS A 910 51.27 -10.00 16.44
CA HIS A 910 51.80 -9.20 15.35
C HIS A 910 50.90 -7.99 15.09
N PRO A 911 51.46 -6.81 14.81
CA PRO A 911 50.68 -5.60 14.59
C PRO A 911 49.89 -5.67 13.27
N ILE A 912 48.66 -5.14 13.31
CA ILE A 912 47.85 -4.90 12.12
C ILE A 912 48.08 -3.46 11.67
N PHE A 913 48.43 -3.30 10.40
CA PHE A 913 48.54 -2.02 9.72
C PHE A 913 47.32 -1.81 8.81
N GLU A 914 47.10 -0.58 8.37
CA GLU A 914 45.99 -0.23 7.47
C GLU A 914 45.97 -1.09 6.20
N SER A 915 47.14 -1.42 5.64
CA SER A 915 47.29 -2.28 4.45
C SER A 915 46.76 -3.71 4.64
N HIS A 916 46.54 -4.16 5.87
CA HIS A 916 46.00 -5.49 6.17
C HIS A 916 44.46 -5.49 6.27
N LEU A 917 43.84 -4.32 6.49
CA LEU A 917 42.41 -4.24 6.85
C LEU A 917 41.49 -4.82 5.80
N GLU A 918 41.72 -4.52 4.52
CA GLU A 918 40.88 -5.04 3.43
C GLU A 918 40.83 -6.57 3.43
N SER A 919 42.01 -7.21 3.52
CA SER A 919 42.11 -8.67 3.55
C SER A 919 41.46 -9.29 4.80
N LEU A 920 41.52 -8.61 5.94
CA LEU A 920 40.91 -9.08 7.18
C LEU A 920 39.39 -8.90 7.17
N CYS A 921 38.88 -7.78 6.66
CA CYS A 921 37.45 -7.54 6.46
C CYS A 921 36.83 -8.56 5.51
N LEU A 922 37.52 -8.93 4.43
CA LEU A 922 37.06 -9.97 3.50
C LEU A 922 36.98 -11.35 4.19
N ARG A 923 38.01 -11.71 4.95
CA ARG A 923 38.02 -12.97 5.73
C ARG A 923 36.91 -13.01 6.78
N ASP A 924 36.68 -11.90 7.48
CA ASP A 924 35.60 -11.77 8.47
C ASP A 924 34.23 -11.87 7.80
N LYS A 925 34.04 -11.23 6.63
CA LYS A 925 32.81 -11.35 5.83
C LYS A 925 32.49 -12.81 5.50
N ASP A 926 33.48 -13.57 5.03
CA ASP A 926 33.28 -14.98 4.67
C ASP A 926 32.86 -15.82 5.89
N MET A 927 33.46 -15.56 7.07
CA MET A 927 33.08 -16.21 8.33
C MET A 927 31.66 -15.85 8.75
N ILE A 928 31.31 -14.56 8.72
CA ILE A 928 29.96 -14.07 9.03
C ILE A 928 28.91 -14.72 8.11
N GLN A 929 29.21 -14.85 6.81
CA GLN A 929 28.29 -15.50 5.86
C GLN A 929 28.07 -16.98 6.20
N ASN A 930 29.13 -17.72 6.52
CA ASN A 930 28.99 -19.13 6.91
C ASN A 930 28.14 -19.27 8.19
N ASP A 931 28.35 -18.40 9.16
CA ASP A 931 27.63 -18.44 10.42
C ASP A 931 26.16 -18.00 10.29
N MET A 932 25.90 -16.99 9.47
CA MET A 932 24.55 -16.51 9.16
C MET A 932 23.76 -17.52 8.30
N ALA A 933 24.44 -18.43 7.58
CA ALA A 933 23.78 -19.53 6.88
C ALA A 933 23.29 -20.66 7.81
N THR A 934 23.72 -20.67 9.09
CA THR A 934 23.34 -21.71 10.03
C THR A 934 21.93 -21.44 10.61
N PRO A 935 20.97 -22.39 10.55
CA PRO A 935 19.63 -22.22 11.12
C PRO A 935 19.62 -21.86 12.61
N SER A 936 18.60 -21.12 13.07
CA SER A 936 18.49 -20.67 14.47
C SER A 936 17.09 -20.94 15.06
N LEU A 937 16.97 -20.93 16.39
CA LEU A 937 15.76 -21.27 17.16
C LEU A 937 14.65 -20.20 17.08
N SER A 938 14.16 -19.91 15.87
CA SER A 938 12.98 -19.05 15.54
C SER A 938 13.14 -17.53 15.49
N CYS A 939 14.33 -16.94 15.66
CA CYS A 939 14.53 -15.48 15.52
C CYS A 939 15.20 -15.10 14.18
N LYS A 940 14.73 -14.01 13.56
CA LYS A 940 15.45 -13.35 12.45
C LYS A 940 16.71 -12.67 13.02
N ARG A 941 17.81 -12.71 12.27
CA ARG A 941 19.10 -12.12 12.67
C ARG A 941 19.56 -11.10 11.67
N VAL A 942 20.21 -10.04 12.16
CA VAL A 942 20.79 -8.99 11.33
C VAL A 942 22.24 -8.70 11.73
N VAL A 943 23.11 -8.54 10.73
CA VAL A 943 24.53 -8.16 10.89
C VAL A 943 24.85 -6.99 9.98
N ILE A 944 25.39 -5.90 10.54
CA ILE A 944 26.03 -4.86 9.73
C ILE A 944 27.38 -5.39 9.28
N LEU A 945 27.72 -5.32 8.00
CA LEU A 945 28.98 -5.91 7.53
C LEU A 945 30.18 -5.06 7.98
N PRO A 946 31.22 -5.66 8.64
CA PRO A 946 32.43 -4.96 9.05
C PRO A 946 33.40 -4.77 7.88
N ASP A 947 32.98 -3.99 6.87
CA ASP A 947 33.79 -3.72 5.69
C ASP A 947 34.90 -2.67 5.92
N LEU A 948 35.77 -2.52 4.92
CA LEU A 948 36.89 -1.58 4.97
C LEU A 948 36.43 -0.14 5.20
N ASP A 949 35.31 0.28 4.58
CA ASP A 949 34.83 1.65 4.66
C ASP A 949 34.37 2.00 6.08
N HIS A 950 33.73 1.07 6.78
CA HIS A 950 33.39 1.20 8.19
C HIS A 950 34.64 1.38 9.05
N MET A 951 35.66 0.53 8.87
CA MET A 951 36.91 0.62 9.64
C MET A 951 37.62 1.94 9.36
N LEU A 952 37.70 2.35 8.09
CA LEU A 952 38.35 3.58 7.69
C LEU A 952 37.66 4.81 8.24
N TRP A 953 36.32 4.83 8.36
CA TRP A 953 35.61 5.96 8.97
C TRP A 953 36.10 6.24 10.41
N HIS A 954 36.14 5.19 11.25
CA HIS A 954 36.63 5.30 12.63
C HIS A 954 38.11 5.67 12.69
N ILE A 955 38.93 5.07 11.82
CA ILE A 955 40.38 5.33 11.73
C ILE A 955 40.67 6.75 11.27
N ARG A 956 39.92 7.30 10.31
CA ARG A 956 40.13 8.69 9.84
C ARG A 956 39.81 9.71 10.93
N LYS A 957 38.80 9.43 11.76
CA LYS A 957 38.48 10.23 12.93
C LYS A 957 39.63 10.22 13.95
N GLU A 958 40.11 9.04 14.32
CA GLU A 958 41.30 8.89 15.18
C GLU A 958 42.52 9.61 14.60
N ASP A 959 42.83 9.39 13.33
CA ASP A 959 43.98 9.98 12.64
C ASP A 959 43.95 11.50 12.69
N PHE A 960 42.76 12.10 12.59
CA PHE A 960 42.59 13.54 12.70
C PHE A 960 42.90 14.00 14.12
N ALA A 961 42.21 13.45 15.12
CA ALA A 961 42.38 13.84 16.52
C ALA A 961 43.82 13.61 17.03
N THR A 962 44.38 12.42 16.81
CA THR A 962 45.75 12.08 17.25
C THR A 962 46.82 12.93 16.59
N LYS A 963 46.64 13.32 15.31
CA LYS A 963 47.55 14.25 14.65
C LYS A 963 47.51 15.63 15.30
N GLN A 964 46.35 16.10 15.76
CA GLN A 964 46.25 17.40 16.45
C GLN A 964 46.82 17.33 17.88
N ILE A 965 46.53 16.25 18.61
CA ILE A 965 46.93 16.09 20.02
C ILE A 965 48.42 15.76 20.15
N PHE A 966 48.93 14.83 19.33
CA PHE A 966 50.29 14.28 19.47
C PHE A 966 51.23 14.62 18.30
N GLY A 967 50.75 15.30 17.26
CA GLY A 967 51.55 15.61 16.06
C GLY A 967 51.85 14.40 15.16
N LYS A 968 51.29 13.22 15.48
CA LYS A 968 51.51 11.95 14.76
C LYS A 968 50.22 11.15 14.65
N LYS A 969 50.13 10.30 13.63
CA LYS A 969 49.05 9.32 13.47
C LYS A 969 49.42 7.99 14.12
N ALA A 970 48.43 7.24 14.58
CA ALA A 970 48.65 5.87 15.00
C ALA A 970 48.85 4.95 13.81
N VAL A 971 49.99 4.26 13.74
CA VAL A 971 50.31 3.34 12.63
C VAL A 971 49.73 1.94 12.89
N ILE A 972 49.69 1.52 14.16
CA ILE A 972 49.13 0.24 14.59
C ILE A 972 47.61 0.39 14.76
N LYS A 973 46.86 -0.39 13.98
CA LYS A 973 45.39 -0.39 13.93
C LYS A 973 44.76 -1.62 14.60
N GLY A 974 45.59 -2.52 15.13
CA GLY A 974 45.15 -3.77 15.72
C GLY A 974 46.30 -4.73 15.99
N ALA A 975 45.96 -5.96 16.40
CA ALA A 975 46.90 -7.06 16.51
C ALA A 975 46.27 -8.39 16.09
N ILE A 976 47.10 -9.30 15.59
CA ILE A 976 46.74 -10.68 15.20
C ILE A 976 47.71 -11.69 15.83
N ALA A 977 47.20 -12.79 16.36
CA ALA A 977 47.97 -13.87 16.95
C ALA A 977 47.40 -15.25 16.56
N GLY A 978 48.22 -16.29 16.67
CA GLY A 978 47.82 -17.67 16.37
C GLY A 978 48.08 -18.11 14.93
N VAL A 979 47.81 -19.40 14.68
CA VAL A 979 48.01 -20.05 13.37
C VAL A 979 46.74 -19.99 12.53
N PRO A 980 46.82 -19.87 11.18
CA PRO A 980 45.66 -19.90 10.29
C PRO A 980 44.69 -21.05 10.58
N GLY A 981 43.39 -20.75 10.68
CA GLY A 981 42.33 -21.65 11.12
C GLY A 981 42.01 -21.58 12.61
N LYS A 982 42.87 -20.94 13.41
CA LYS A 982 42.70 -20.67 14.86
C LYS A 982 43.22 -19.28 15.24
N GLN A 983 43.34 -18.36 14.29
CA GLN A 983 43.84 -17.01 14.57
C GLN A 983 42.82 -16.20 15.37
N VAL A 984 43.33 -15.27 16.16
CA VAL A 984 42.55 -14.22 16.78
C VAL A 984 43.11 -12.88 16.33
N TRP A 985 42.23 -11.98 15.89
CA TRP A 985 42.62 -10.61 15.61
C TRP A 985 41.61 -9.60 16.12
N ALA A 986 42.12 -8.46 16.54
CA ALA A 986 41.30 -7.31 16.91
C ALA A 986 41.79 -6.07 16.17
N THR A 987 40.85 -5.27 15.69
CA THR A 987 41.11 -3.90 15.22
C THR A 987 40.58 -2.90 16.24
N TRP A 988 41.21 -1.74 16.36
CA TRP A 988 40.82 -0.77 17.39
C TRP A 988 41.11 0.68 17.00
N VAL A 989 40.47 1.60 17.73
CA VAL A 989 40.70 3.05 17.65
C VAL A 989 40.74 3.70 19.02
N ARG A 990 41.40 4.85 19.10
CA ARG A 990 41.66 5.61 20.32
C ARG A 990 40.76 6.85 20.33
N ARG A 991 39.96 7.02 21.38
CA ARG A 991 39.04 8.15 21.52
C ARG A 991 39.38 8.98 22.76
N TYR A 992 39.57 10.28 22.55
CA TYR A 992 39.96 11.22 23.59
C TYR A 992 38.83 12.20 23.90
N TYR A 993 37.94 11.83 24.82
CA TYR A 993 36.87 12.71 25.33
C TYR A 993 37.44 13.87 26.16
N SER A 994 38.62 13.68 26.75
CA SER A 994 39.38 14.72 27.46
C SER A 994 40.83 14.74 26.96
N HIS A 995 41.45 15.93 26.96
CA HIS A 995 42.84 16.05 26.51
C HIS A 995 43.76 15.24 27.44
N PRO A 996 44.72 14.45 26.94
CA PRO A 996 45.50 13.51 27.76
C PRO A 996 46.39 14.17 28.83
N ASP A 997 46.62 15.47 28.74
CA ASP A 997 47.35 16.25 29.76
C ASP A 997 46.44 16.81 30.88
N HIS A 998 45.11 16.68 30.73
CA HIS A 998 44.17 17.01 31.79
C HIS A 998 43.94 15.75 32.64
N HIS A 999 44.36 15.78 33.90
CA HIS A 999 44.09 14.68 34.83
C HIS A 999 42.59 14.55 35.06
N SER A 1000 42.02 13.39 34.71
CA SER A 1000 40.67 13.01 35.09
C SER A 1000 40.59 12.98 36.62
N ILE A 1001 39.57 13.64 37.18
CA ILE A 1001 39.24 13.52 38.60
C ILE A 1001 38.69 12.10 38.81
N GLU A 1002 39.11 11.40 39.87
CA GLU A 1002 38.51 10.11 40.24
C GLU A 1002 36.98 10.22 40.29
N GLY A 1003 36.29 9.42 39.47
CA GLY A 1003 34.82 9.45 39.35
C GLY A 1003 34.26 10.37 38.27
N ALA A 1004 35.10 11.02 37.45
CA ALA A 1004 34.63 11.73 36.25
C ALA A 1004 34.16 10.72 35.18
N ASP A 1005 33.01 11.01 34.56
CA ASP A 1005 32.47 10.20 33.45
C ASP A 1005 33.38 10.24 32.20
N ASP A 1006 34.39 11.13 32.15
CA ASP A 1006 35.17 11.50 30.95
C ASP A 1006 36.42 10.68 30.61
N LYS A 1007 36.35 9.36 30.73
CA LYS A 1007 37.47 8.45 30.42
C LYS A 1007 37.78 8.39 28.93
N ASN A 1008 39.05 8.50 28.56
CA ASN A 1008 39.61 8.23 27.23
C ASN A 1008 39.70 6.71 26.99
N VAL A 1009 39.28 6.24 25.81
CA VAL A 1009 39.03 4.81 25.57
C VAL A 1009 39.72 4.31 24.32
N LEU A 1010 40.35 3.14 24.40
CA LEU A 1010 40.66 2.31 23.24
C LEU A 1010 39.47 1.40 22.96
N TYR A 1011 38.73 1.69 21.90
CA TYR A 1011 37.61 0.86 21.48
C TYR A 1011 38.12 -0.23 20.54
N ILE A 1012 37.89 -1.48 20.90
CA ILE A 1012 38.01 -2.58 19.95
C ILE A 1012 36.83 -2.46 18.98
N LEU A 1013 37.14 -2.16 17.73
CA LEU A 1013 36.16 -2.00 16.66
C LEU A 1013 35.54 -3.34 16.31
N ARG A 1014 36.40 -4.34 16.04
CA ARG A 1014 36.02 -5.70 15.69
C ARG A 1014 37.03 -6.69 16.25
N LEU A 1015 36.57 -7.68 17.00
CA LEU A 1015 37.31 -8.87 17.43
C LEU A 1015 36.84 -10.10 16.64
N VAL A 1016 37.77 -10.85 16.07
CA VAL A 1016 37.47 -12.10 15.37
C VAL A 1016 38.30 -13.24 15.96
N VAL A 1017 37.64 -14.37 16.21
CA VAL A 1017 38.25 -15.62 16.67
C VAL A 1017 37.89 -16.71 15.65
N GLU A 1018 38.89 -17.25 14.95
CA GLU A 1018 38.64 -18.33 14.00
C GLU A 1018 38.18 -19.61 14.72
N GLY A 1019 37.07 -20.18 14.23
CA GLY A 1019 36.43 -21.35 14.84
C GLY A 1019 35.52 -21.02 16.02
N ASP A 1020 35.16 -19.75 16.24
CA ASP A 1020 34.15 -19.39 17.24
C ASP A 1020 32.74 -19.72 16.75
N GLU A 1021 32.30 -20.95 17.02
CA GLU A 1021 30.95 -21.42 16.71
C GLU A 1021 29.83 -20.71 17.53
N THR A 1022 30.17 -19.81 18.44
CA THR A 1022 29.21 -19.05 19.27
C THR A 1022 29.01 -17.62 18.82
N ALA A 1023 29.84 -17.12 17.90
CA ALA A 1023 29.83 -15.73 17.44
C ALA A 1023 28.45 -15.25 16.96
N ASN A 1024 27.63 -16.16 16.41
CA ASN A 1024 26.34 -15.86 15.80
C ASN A 1024 25.14 -16.63 16.41
N LYS A 1025 25.30 -17.17 17.63
CA LYS A 1025 24.23 -17.89 18.38
C LYS A 1025 23.51 -16.95 19.37
N SER A 1026 22.22 -17.19 19.62
CA SER A 1026 21.47 -16.50 20.69
C SER A 1026 22.12 -16.76 22.06
N ARG A 1027 22.10 -15.77 22.95
CA ARG A 1027 22.74 -15.82 24.28
C ARG A 1027 21.83 -16.42 25.36
N ASP A 1028 20.84 -17.22 24.97
CA ASP A 1028 19.90 -17.87 25.88
C ASP A 1028 20.56 -19.07 26.59
N GLY A 1029 21.36 -18.78 27.62
CA GLY A 1029 21.94 -19.78 28.51
C GLY A 1029 23.39 -19.50 28.93
N ASN A 1030 23.70 -19.83 30.19
CA ASN A 1030 25.08 -19.84 30.69
C ASN A 1030 25.78 -21.12 30.20
N ILE A 1031 26.42 -21.05 29.03
CA ILE A 1031 27.28 -22.12 28.52
C ILE A 1031 28.71 -21.83 28.97
N MET A 1032 29.30 -22.73 29.75
CA MET A 1032 30.74 -22.70 30.05
C MET A 1032 31.49 -23.49 28.99
N ILE A 1033 32.44 -22.85 28.30
CA ILE A 1033 33.27 -23.48 27.28
C ILE A 1033 34.59 -23.92 27.93
N PRO A 1034 34.94 -25.23 27.91
CA PRO A 1034 36.21 -25.70 28.46
C PRO A 1034 37.40 -25.07 27.73
N MET A 1035 38.30 -24.41 28.48
CA MET A 1035 39.47 -23.75 27.90
C MET A 1035 40.44 -24.73 27.18
N GLU A 1036 40.42 -26.00 27.57
CA GLU A 1036 41.26 -27.07 26.98
C GLU A 1036 40.95 -27.30 25.49
N ASP A 1037 39.68 -27.21 25.09
CA ASP A 1037 39.24 -27.45 23.71
C ASP A 1037 39.66 -26.30 22.76
N TYR A 1038 39.94 -25.12 23.31
CA TYR A 1038 40.27 -23.89 22.58
C TYR A 1038 41.59 -23.26 23.06
N ALA A 1039 42.52 -24.06 23.59
CA ALA A 1039 43.73 -23.56 24.25
C ALA A 1039 44.58 -22.63 23.36
N GLU A 1040 44.67 -22.93 22.06
CA GLU A 1040 45.40 -22.10 21.09
C GLU A 1040 44.71 -20.73 20.88
N GLN A 1041 43.39 -20.72 20.67
CA GLN A 1041 42.61 -19.49 20.54
C GLN A 1041 42.62 -18.68 21.85
N ALA A 1042 42.58 -19.34 23.00
CA ALA A 1042 42.65 -18.68 24.31
C ALA A 1042 43.99 -17.97 24.51
N ALA A 1043 45.11 -18.62 24.15
CA ALA A 1043 46.44 -18.00 24.19
C ALA A 1043 46.57 -16.84 23.19
N ALA A 1044 46.02 -16.99 21.98
CA ALA A 1044 46.00 -15.93 20.97
C ALA A 1044 45.13 -14.74 21.39
N LEU A 1045 43.93 -14.98 21.93
CA LEU A 1045 43.02 -13.96 22.46
C LEU A 1045 43.69 -13.17 23.59
N LYS A 1046 44.31 -13.86 24.54
CA LYS A 1046 45.10 -13.22 25.61
C LYS A 1046 46.19 -12.33 25.03
N ALA A 1047 46.94 -12.81 24.04
CA ALA A 1047 48.02 -12.04 23.41
C ALA A 1047 47.51 -10.80 22.67
N VAL A 1048 46.35 -10.88 22.00
CA VAL A 1048 45.71 -9.74 21.33
C VAL A 1048 45.16 -8.73 22.34
N MET A 1049 44.52 -9.18 23.42
CA MET A 1049 44.04 -8.27 24.48
C MET A 1049 45.20 -7.58 25.21
N GLN A 1050 46.29 -8.30 25.50
CA GLN A 1050 47.50 -7.69 26.07
C GLN A 1050 48.14 -6.67 25.14
N ALA A 1051 48.12 -6.90 23.83
CA ALA A 1051 48.55 -5.91 22.85
C ALA A 1051 47.67 -4.66 22.90
N ALA A 1052 46.34 -4.82 23.02
CA ALA A 1052 45.42 -3.69 23.19
C ALA A 1052 45.65 -2.92 24.51
N GLN A 1053 45.92 -3.61 25.63
CA GLN A 1053 46.25 -2.98 26.92
C GLN A 1053 47.57 -2.21 26.87
N ALA A 1054 48.58 -2.77 26.20
CA ALA A 1054 49.86 -2.11 25.98
C ALA A 1054 49.72 -0.88 25.08
N GLU A 1055 48.93 -0.99 24.01
CA GLU A 1055 48.65 0.12 23.11
C GLU A 1055 47.88 1.24 23.81
N ALA A 1056 46.89 0.89 24.65
CA ALA A 1056 46.16 1.86 25.45
C ALA A 1056 47.10 2.61 26.42
N ALA A 1057 48.03 1.90 27.05
CA ALA A 1057 49.02 2.50 27.94
C ALA A 1057 50.00 3.42 27.19
N ASP A 1058 50.53 3.00 26.03
CA ASP A 1058 51.45 3.80 25.21
C ASP A 1058 50.81 5.11 24.72
N TRP A 1059 49.50 5.04 24.42
CA TRP A 1059 48.70 6.19 23.97
C TRP A 1059 48.00 6.96 25.09
N ARG A 1060 48.30 6.68 26.37
CA ARG A 1060 47.74 7.39 27.53
C ARG A 1060 46.21 7.37 27.59
N LEU A 1061 45.61 6.22 27.32
CA LEU A 1061 44.16 5.99 27.44
C LEU A 1061 43.85 5.41 28.82
N ASP A 1062 42.63 5.64 29.31
CA ASP A 1062 42.22 5.23 30.66
C ASP A 1062 41.73 3.78 30.70
N GLN A 1063 41.26 3.24 29.56
CA GLN A 1063 40.71 1.88 29.48
C GLN A 1063 40.62 1.36 28.03
N VAL A 1064 40.50 0.05 27.90
CA VAL A 1064 40.14 -0.68 26.68
C VAL A 1064 38.69 -1.14 26.80
N GLN A 1065 37.88 -0.97 25.75
CA GLN A 1065 36.51 -1.48 25.70
C GLN A 1065 36.29 -2.44 24.54
N LEU A 1066 35.70 -3.59 24.83
CA LEU A 1066 35.24 -4.59 23.85
C LEU A 1066 33.72 -4.71 23.95
N TRP A 1067 33.01 -4.26 22.93
CA TRP A 1067 31.55 -4.30 22.89
C TRP A 1067 31.07 -5.70 22.52
N ASP A 1068 29.98 -6.12 23.17
CA ASP A 1068 29.21 -7.32 22.88
C ASP A 1068 30.03 -8.59 22.54
N PRO A 1069 31.03 -8.99 23.35
CA PRO A 1069 31.85 -10.18 23.07
C PRO A 1069 30.99 -11.44 22.99
N SER A 1070 31.37 -12.38 22.11
CA SER A 1070 30.72 -13.69 21.98
C SER A 1070 30.78 -14.50 23.30
N LEU A 1071 29.93 -15.53 23.41
CA LEU A 1071 29.94 -16.41 24.60
C LEU A 1071 31.30 -17.09 24.79
N MET A 1072 31.95 -17.51 23.70
CA MET A 1072 33.30 -18.07 23.75
C MET A 1072 34.31 -17.03 24.23
N VAL A 1073 34.34 -15.84 23.65
CA VAL A 1073 35.28 -14.79 24.06
C VAL A 1073 35.10 -14.46 25.54
N LYS A 1074 33.85 -14.29 26.00
CA LYS A 1074 33.55 -14.02 27.40
C LYS A 1074 34.04 -15.16 28.30
N SER A 1075 33.72 -16.41 27.97
CA SER A 1075 34.13 -17.58 28.75
C SER A 1075 35.65 -17.76 28.82
N LEU A 1076 36.37 -17.48 27.72
CA LEU A 1076 37.84 -17.57 27.67
C LEU A 1076 38.51 -16.43 28.45
N LEU A 1077 37.95 -15.23 28.44
CA LEU A 1077 38.46 -14.09 29.21
C LEU A 1077 38.17 -14.26 30.72
N ASP A 1078 37.00 -14.76 31.09
CA ASP A 1078 36.64 -15.06 32.49
C ASP A 1078 37.57 -16.14 33.11
N GLN A 1079 38.09 -17.06 32.28
CA GLN A 1079 39.06 -18.08 32.69
C GLN A 1079 40.53 -17.62 32.58
N SER A 1080 40.77 -16.40 32.09
CA SER A 1080 42.10 -15.82 31.97
C SER A 1080 42.52 -15.06 33.25
N ASP A 1081 43.79 -14.67 33.31
CA ASP A 1081 44.37 -13.79 34.33
C ASP A 1081 44.27 -12.29 33.96
N LEU A 1082 43.50 -11.94 32.92
CA LEU A 1082 43.27 -10.55 32.52
C LEU A 1082 42.23 -9.90 33.45
N ASP A 1083 42.60 -8.78 34.06
CA ASP A 1083 41.69 -7.96 34.83
C ASP A 1083 40.66 -7.32 33.89
N SER A 1084 39.44 -7.85 33.88
CA SER A 1084 38.35 -7.36 33.03
C SER A 1084 37.03 -7.30 33.78
N VAL A 1085 36.23 -6.28 33.49
CA VAL A 1085 34.92 -6.05 34.12
C VAL A 1085 33.85 -5.99 33.03
N TYR A 1086 32.82 -6.83 33.17
CA TYR A 1086 31.64 -6.78 32.30
C TYR A 1086 30.66 -5.70 32.77
N VAL A 1087 30.23 -4.85 31.84
CA VAL A 1087 29.28 -3.75 32.07
C VAL A 1087 28.11 -3.88 31.11
N GLU A 1088 26.90 -4.03 31.66
CA GLU A 1088 25.66 -3.97 30.87
C GLU A 1088 25.16 -2.52 30.79
N ARG A 1089 25.05 -1.97 29.57
CA ARG A 1089 24.62 -0.58 29.38
C ARG A 1089 23.11 -0.45 29.55
N GLN A 1090 22.68 0.52 30.35
CA GLN A 1090 21.24 0.82 30.56
C GLN A 1090 20.81 2.19 30.03
N SER A 1091 21.75 3.15 29.99
CA SER A 1091 21.45 4.55 29.67
C SER A 1091 22.19 5.07 28.44
N GLN A 1092 23.37 4.53 28.12
CA GLN A 1092 24.25 5.07 27.07
C GLN A 1092 24.53 4.06 25.97
N SER A 1093 24.61 4.55 24.73
CA SER A 1093 24.90 3.78 23.53
C SER A 1093 24.08 2.49 23.40
N ILE A 1094 22.78 2.57 23.69
CA ILE A 1094 21.85 1.44 23.57
C ILE A 1094 21.51 1.25 22.10
N ALA A 1095 21.98 0.15 21.49
CA ALA A 1095 21.62 -0.20 20.13
C ALA A 1095 20.11 -0.41 20.05
N SER A 1096 19.46 0.25 19.10
CA SER A 1096 18.01 0.15 18.88
C SER A 1096 17.72 0.10 17.39
N LEU A 1097 16.87 -0.84 16.99
CA LEU A 1097 16.56 -1.19 15.62
C LEU A 1097 15.11 -0.84 15.31
N LEU A 1098 14.90 -0.12 14.21
CA LEU A 1098 13.60 0.03 13.57
C LEU A 1098 13.62 -0.81 12.29
N TRP A 1099 12.69 -1.74 12.17
CA TRP A 1099 12.61 -2.69 11.06
C TRP A 1099 11.49 -2.30 10.08
N PHE A 1100 11.77 -2.33 8.78
CA PHE A 1100 10.84 -1.97 7.71
C PHE A 1100 10.28 -3.25 7.06
N GLU A 1101 9.19 -3.81 7.60
CA GLU A 1101 8.45 -4.86 6.87
C GLU A 1101 7.35 -4.27 5.98
N ASP A 1102 7.02 -5.04 4.95
CA ASP A 1102 5.87 -4.84 4.07
C ASP A 1102 4.60 -5.30 4.81
N GLY A 1103 4.07 -4.45 5.69
CA GLY A 1103 2.90 -4.77 6.52
C GLY A 1103 2.92 -4.06 7.87
N GLU A 1104 1.74 -3.78 8.43
CA GLU A 1104 1.58 -3.00 9.65
C GLU A 1104 2.07 -3.72 10.92
N GLY A 1105 2.82 -2.98 11.75
CA GLY A 1105 2.88 -3.15 13.21
C GLY A 1105 3.31 -4.50 13.77
N PHE A 1106 4.60 -4.65 14.12
CA PHE A 1106 4.99 -5.67 15.10
C PHE A 1106 4.84 -5.17 16.54
N GLY A 1107 4.35 -6.07 17.38
CA GLY A 1107 4.69 -6.06 18.81
C GLY A 1107 6.18 -6.34 19.00
N LEU A 1108 6.72 -5.96 20.15
CA LEU A 1108 8.15 -6.02 20.49
C LEU A 1108 8.81 -7.42 20.36
N GLU A 1109 8.05 -8.49 20.14
CA GLU A 1109 8.50 -9.89 20.21
C GLU A 1109 9.06 -10.46 18.89
N ASP A 1110 8.81 -9.81 17.73
CA ASP A 1110 9.18 -10.33 16.41
C ASP A 1110 10.32 -9.56 15.70
N ALA A 1111 10.88 -8.53 16.34
CA ALA A 1111 11.96 -7.74 15.76
C ALA A 1111 13.26 -8.57 15.61
N PRO A 1112 14.01 -8.44 14.50
CA PRO A 1112 15.26 -9.16 14.34
C PRO A 1112 16.30 -8.72 15.38
N ILE A 1113 17.13 -9.67 15.79
CA ILE A 1113 18.22 -9.43 16.74
C ILE A 1113 19.44 -8.94 15.97
N LEU A 1114 20.03 -7.84 16.44
CA LEU A 1114 21.31 -7.35 15.96
C LEU A 1114 22.44 -8.15 16.61
N ILE A 1115 23.18 -8.90 15.79
CA ILE A 1115 24.35 -9.67 16.22
C ILE A 1115 25.63 -9.00 15.71
N ASN A 1116 26.78 -9.35 16.29
CA ASN A 1116 28.05 -8.61 16.12
C ASN A 1116 27.87 -7.10 16.36
N ASN A 1117 27.13 -6.73 17.40
CA ASN A 1117 26.89 -5.35 17.83
C ASN A 1117 28.12 -4.73 18.51
N GLU A 1118 29.26 -4.84 17.85
CA GLU A 1118 30.55 -4.30 18.30
C GLU A 1118 30.70 -2.83 17.89
N HIS A 1119 31.79 -2.18 18.32
CA HIS A 1119 31.95 -0.74 18.15
C HIS A 1119 32.09 -0.29 16.68
N TYR A 1120 32.46 -1.17 15.73
CA TYR A 1120 32.45 -0.79 14.31
C TYR A 1120 31.03 -0.45 13.80
N ALA A 1121 30.01 -1.15 14.32
CA ALA A 1121 28.60 -0.96 13.95
C ALA A 1121 28.04 0.35 14.49
N TRP A 1122 28.66 0.90 15.55
CA TRP A 1122 28.29 2.16 16.15
C TRP A 1122 28.34 3.32 15.16
N CYS A 1123 27.22 4.04 15.07
CA CYS A 1123 27.06 5.20 14.22
C CYS A 1123 27.40 6.45 15.05
N GLN A 1124 28.66 6.87 15.07
CA GLN A 1124 28.94 8.23 15.50
C GLN A 1124 28.90 9.13 14.28
N GLY A 1125 28.27 10.29 14.40
CA GLY A 1125 28.25 11.22 13.31
C GLY A 1125 29.57 11.96 13.19
N VAL A 1126 29.53 12.93 12.30
CA VAL A 1126 30.47 14.04 12.16
C VAL A 1126 30.62 14.81 13.49
N CYS A 1127 29.72 14.56 14.44
CA CYS A 1127 29.72 15.06 15.80
C CYS A 1127 29.84 13.94 16.86
N PRO A 1128 30.96 13.83 17.61
CA PRO A 1128 31.16 12.80 18.64
C PRO A 1128 30.58 12.98 20.07
N GLY A 1129 29.49 12.26 20.43
CA GLY A 1129 29.21 11.64 21.76
C GLY A 1129 28.70 12.49 22.94
N MET A 1130 27.47 12.27 23.44
CA MET A 1130 26.81 13.09 24.48
C MET A 1130 27.20 12.70 25.93
N ARG A 1131 27.49 13.69 26.78
CA ARG A 1131 27.53 13.57 28.26
C ARG A 1131 26.99 14.84 28.93
N LYS A 1132 25.68 14.91 29.17
CA LYS A 1132 25.06 15.39 30.44
C LYS A 1132 23.52 15.45 30.39
N ALA A 1133 22.92 14.69 31.31
CA ALA A 1133 21.68 14.91 32.06
C ALA A 1133 20.44 15.50 31.34
N LEU A 1134 19.60 14.60 30.80
CA LEU A 1134 18.14 14.75 30.85
C LEU A 1134 17.62 14.07 32.13
N ASN A 1135 17.69 14.76 33.27
CA ASN A 1135 16.90 14.35 34.42
C ASN A 1135 15.48 14.92 34.28
N LEU A 1136 14.54 14.03 33.98
CA LEU A 1136 13.11 14.22 34.17
C LEU A 1136 12.83 14.45 35.67
N THR A 1137 12.08 15.50 36.00
CA THR A 1137 10.94 15.37 36.93
C THR A 1137 9.97 16.52 36.70
N ALA A 1138 8.74 16.16 36.34
CA ALA A 1138 7.58 17.02 36.49
C ALA A 1138 7.34 17.24 37.99
N SER A 1139 7.58 18.45 38.50
CA SER A 1139 6.93 18.88 39.73
C SER A 1139 5.60 19.52 39.35
N SER A 1140 4.52 18.86 39.73
CA SER A 1140 3.21 19.48 39.84
C SER A 1140 3.31 20.71 40.75
N THR A 1141 3.03 21.90 40.21
CA THR A 1141 2.44 23.03 40.99
C THR A 1141 2.00 24.16 40.06
N ARG A 1142 0.67 24.24 39.92
CA ARG A 1142 -0.20 25.33 39.44
C ARG A 1142 -0.18 25.75 37.98
#